data_AF-A0A135VGL9-F1
#
_entry.id   AF-A0A135VGL9-F1
#
_cell.length_a   1.000
_cell.length_b   1.000
_cell.length_c   1.000
_cell.angle_alpha   90.00
_cell.angle_beta   90.00
_cell.angle_gamma   90.00
#
_symmetry.space_group_name_H-M   'P 1'
#
loop_
_entity.id
_entity.type
_entity.pdbx_description
1 polymer ?
#
loop_
_entity_poly.entity_id
_entity_poly.type
_entity_poly.pdbx_seq_one_letter_code
_entity_poly.pdbx_strand_id
1 'polypeptide(L)'
;MEGMSGEKMRRRRREYSEEEDTRAEDMSASEEGRRRIGAREARAESSESDEVGEVSVSEVVRHAIEKLRENEVEEGDISRRVEDALEELERMEQASESAKEKIRDALESLDEQEKKNVVIEEAEDIERGERVKDVEKTTTIEIEKSLERNENQDLSRETPSRIQELDESWVKDVLSEFDSKEWNQENLAAQLMEISDNLPDTSRTFYIDVEKSLGISAEELDSFKQAFHQVREGLDEVERVRFGLAGERLYVWRPDFDSTSLEKVYDSLYYYFRDKEAFDRYIDDVGESLGFQEKRNGDILKYLRELAFQMVVEDSRDYCINPQICRIRGDFINLMNDISGKTLSGLEGEISKVTGPSGRGGIERPLFPHGEKLEVAVARLVAAVLSDGSVQPNGGVQYAESEMSRIERVVESLRVFGDINLSIKHIERENYYRTHFPSVIGKLLMHREVPSGDRTIQNPRLSTCVREGTDEVKRAYIEDFIPQDACVGKNKVIWHRANVLDAGDKSKKYGLEPKIGIEEKVLIMEYGRRERGNAKAYALSWGKLEELTHHPDVTTTRIARSLECVGFDNPNRLMDDEAEIMQGWGIKVKVEPSVIRYYSGTGRVTITWQARTVGLVNTIELCIVAPPNDIKNKQKAKILVSEHREELKEAVRCLKSNNIEYRIWWDGS
;
A
#
# COMPACT_ATOMS: atom_id res chain seq x y z
N MET A 1 34.69 -9.75 40.38
CA MET A 1 35.08 -10.97 39.64
C MET A 1 33.95 -11.96 39.81
N GLU A 2 33.13 -12.12 38.79
CA GLU A 2 32.40 -13.33 38.39
C GLU A 2 31.60 -12.95 37.15
N GLY A 3 32.06 -13.47 36.02
CA GLY A 3 31.54 -13.14 34.70
C GLY A 3 30.34 -14.01 34.36
N MET A 4 29.22 -13.38 34.04
CA MET A 4 28.18 -14.01 33.26
C MET A 4 28.27 -13.53 31.82
N SER A 5 28.65 -14.46 30.96
CA SER A 5 28.63 -14.40 29.51
C SER A 5 27.22 -14.04 29.02
N GLY A 6 26.99 -12.75 28.80
CA GLY A 6 25.82 -12.27 28.07
C GLY A 6 25.98 -12.59 26.59
N GLU A 7 25.21 -13.56 26.12
CA GLU A 7 25.06 -13.93 24.72
C GLU A 7 24.58 -12.70 23.93
N LYS A 8 25.52 -12.04 23.24
CA LYS A 8 25.25 -10.87 22.39
C LYS A 8 24.51 -11.32 21.13
N MET A 9 23.18 -11.37 21.21
CA MET A 9 22.32 -11.43 20.03
C MET A 9 22.48 -10.13 19.23
N ARG A 10 23.42 -10.11 18.27
CA ARG A 10 23.57 -9.02 17.29
C ARG A 10 22.35 -9.05 16.37
N ARG A 11 21.33 -8.23 16.65
CA ARG A 11 20.32 -7.88 15.64
C ARG A 11 21.04 -7.15 14.51
N ARG A 12 21.20 -7.84 13.37
CA ARG A 12 21.68 -7.24 12.13
C ARG A 12 20.53 -6.45 11.52
N ARG A 13 20.66 -5.13 11.49
CA ARG A 13 19.83 -4.27 10.64
C ARG A 13 20.11 -4.69 9.19
N ARG A 14 19.08 -5.14 8.48
CA ARG A 14 19.22 -5.59 7.10
C ARG A 14 18.97 -4.40 6.18
N GLU A 15 19.98 -4.10 5.38
CA GLU A 15 19.81 -3.29 4.19
C GLU A 15 19.47 -4.26 3.06
N TYR A 16 18.36 -4.03 2.38
CA TYR A 16 17.97 -4.81 1.21
C TYR A 16 19.08 -4.69 0.14
N SER A 17 19.61 -5.83 -0.32
CA SER A 17 20.65 -5.85 -1.35
C SER A 17 20.14 -5.24 -2.65
N GLU A 18 20.95 -4.38 -3.23
CA GLU A 18 20.59 -3.41 -4.26
C GLU A 18 20.46 -3.98 -5.69
N GLU A 19 20.48 -5.30 -5.88
CA GLU A 19 20.57 -5.95 -7.21
C GLU A 19 19.30 -6.66 -7.71
N GLU A 20 18.20 -6.71 -6.95
CA GLU A 20 17.00 -7.50 -7.36
C GLU A 20 15.82 -6.67 -7.91
N ASP A 21 15.84 -5.33 -7.81
CA ASP A 21 14.74 -4.47 -8.29
C ASP A 21 14.62 -4.37 -9.83
N THR A 22 15.53 -4.97 -10.58
CA THR A 22 15.50 -5.03 -12.06
C THR A 22 15.60 -6.45 -12.62
N ARG A 23 15.45 -7.50 -11.80
CA ARG A 23 15.88 -8.87 -12.18
C ARG A 23 14.82 -9.94 -11.99
N ALA A 24 13.57 -9.62 -12.32
CA ALA A 24 12.50 -10.59 -12.44
C ALA A 24 12.14 -10.80 -13.92
N GLU A 25 13.06 -11.42 -14.66
CA GLU A 25 12.90 -12.19 -15.91
C GLU A 25 14.33 -12.37 -16.50
N ASP A 26 14.66 -13.56 -17.02
CA ASP A 26 15.95 -13.96 -17.60
C ASP A 26 17.16 -14.24 -16.69
N MET A 27 17.14 -15.38 -15.97
CA MET A 27 18.37 -16.02 -15.50
C MET A 27 18.38 -17.54 -15.76
N SER A 28 18.97 -17.94 -16.88
CA SER A 28 19.62 -19.26 -16.96
C SER A 28 20.92 -19.27 -17.78
N ALA A 29 21.16 -18.29 -18.66
CA ALA A 29 22.34 -18.31 -19.55
C ALA A 29 23.57 -17.48 -19.07
N SER A 30 23.43 -16.53 -18.13
CA SER A 30 24.52 -15.57 -17.82
C SER A 30 25.55 -16.03 -16.77
N GLU A 31 25.26 -17.08 -15.99
CA GLU A 31 26.19 -17.60 -14.97
C GLU A 31 27.35 -18.42 -15.56
N GLU A 32 27.17 -19.03 -16.74
CA GLU A 32 28.22 -19.80 -17.42
C GLU A 32 29.32 -18.88 -18.00
N GLY A 33 28.98 -17.66 -18.40
CA GLY A 33 29.90 -16.68 -18.99
C GLY A 33 30.88 -16.06 -17.98
N ARG A 34 30.42 -15.80 -16.75
CA ARG A 34 31.26 -15.14 -15.71
C ARG A 34 32.36 -16.05 -15.16
N ARG A 35 32.22 -17.38 -15.26
CA ARG A 35 33.29 -18.33 -14.89
C ARG A 35 34.46 -18.36 -15.88
N ARG A 36 34.26 -17.96 -17.14
CA ARG A 36 35.34 -17.97 -18.16
C ARG A 36 36.23 -16.72 -18.12
N ILE A 37 35.71 -15.59 -17.62
CA ILE A 37 36.46 -14.31 -17.56
C ILE A 37 37.42 -14.30 -16.37
N GLY A 38 37.00 -14.81 -15.20
CA GLY A 38 37.86 -14.85 -14.00
C GLY A 38 39.10 -15.75 -14.10
N ALA A 39 39.15 -16.67 -15.08
CA ALA A 39 40.32 -17.52 -15.31
C ALA A 39 41.41 -16.85 -16.18
N ARG A 40 41.09 -15.72 -16.84
CA ARG A 40 42.03 -15.03 -17.74
C ARG A 40 42.80 -13.90 -17.04
N GLU A 41 42.21 -13.28 -16.02
CA GLU A 41 42.84 -12.19 -15.26
C GLU A 41 43.91 -12.67 -14.27
N ALA A 42 43.83 -13.91 -13.78
CA ALA A 42 44.83 -14.48 -12.86
C ALA A 42 46.19 -14.83 -13.50
N ARG A 43 46.40 -14.53 -14.79
CA ARG A 43 47.67 -14.76 -15.51
C ARG A 43 48.38 -13.49 -15.99
N ALA A 44 47.81 -12.31 -15.77
CA ALA A 44 48.41 -11.04 -16.22
C ALA A 44 49.22 -10.30 -15.14
N GLU A 45 49.14 -10.70 -13.87
CA GLU A 45 49.90 -10.08 -12.78
C GLU A 45 51.28 -10.75 -12.57
N SER A 46 52.17 -10.69 -13.56
CA SER A 46 53.59 -10.98 -13.31
C SER A 46 54.56 -10.32 -14.29
N SER A 47 54.44 -9.01 -14.51
CA SER A 47 55.56 -8.16 -14.92
C SER A 47 55.03 -6.75 -15.13
N GLU A 48 55.53 -5.76 -14.40
CA GLU A 48 56.33 -4.71 -15.02
C GLU A 48 56.86 -3.70 -14.01
N SER A 49 58.07 -3.28 -14.35
CA SER A 49 58.96 -2.30 -13.75
C SER A 49 58.64 -0.88 -14.22
N ASP A 50 59.04 0.08 -13.40
CA ASP A 50 58.95 1.52 -13.62
C ASP A 50 59.74 2.00 -14.86
N GLU A 51 59.03 2.41 -15.93
CA GLU A 51 59.49 3.43 -16.87
C GLU A 51 58.29 4.28 -17.33
N VAL A 52 58.25 5.54 -16.87
CA VAL A 52 57.23 6.52 -17.28
C VAL A 52 57.64 7.11 -18.64
N GLY A 53 57.13 6.51 -19.71
CA GLY A 53 57.17 7.08 -21.06
C GLY A 53 56.04 8.09 -21.27
N GLU A 54 56.37 9.29 -21.76
CA GLU A 54 55.38 10.29 -22.19
C GLU A 54 54.57 9.72 -23.36
N VAL A 55 53.31 9.35 -23.12
CA VAL A 55 52.39 8.89 -24.15
C VAL A 55 51.97 10.08 -25.02
N SER A 56 52.31 10.02 -26.30
CA SER A 56 51.96 11.04 -27.28
C SER A 56 50.43 11.13 -27.43
N VAL A 57 49.89 12.34 -27.46
CA VAL A 57 48.44 12.61 -27.67
C VAL A 57 47.88 11.88 -28.90
N SER A 58 48.71 11.61 -29.91
CA SER A 58 48.33 10.84 -31.10
C SER A 58 48.04 9.36 -30.82
N GLU A 59 48.65 8.75 -29.79
CA GLU A 59 48.39 7.37 -29.39
C GLU A 59 47.10 7.26 -28.58
N VAL A 60 46.82 8.25 -27.72
CA VAL A 60 45.55 8.33 -26.97
C VAL A 60 44.35 8.46 -27.93
N VAL A 61 44.47 9.30 -28.97
CA VAL A 61 43.40 9.46 -29.97
C VAL A 61 43.24 8.21 -30.82
N ARG A 62 44.34 7.55 -31.21
CA ARG A 62 44.28 6.28 -31.96
C ARG A 62 43.57 5.19 -31.15
N HIS A 63 43.92 5.07 -29.87
CA HIS A 63 43.30 4.11 -28.96
C HIS A 63 41.81 4.40 -28.75
N ALA A 64 41.41 5.67 -28.65
CA ALA A 64 39.99 6.06 -28.55
C ALA A 64 39.18 5.71 -29.81
N ILE A 65 39.75 5.91 -31.00
CA ILE A 65 39.09 5.54 -32.28
C ILE A 65 38.96 4.02 -32.41
N GLU A 66 39.98 3.27 -32.00
CA GLU A 66 39.96 1.80 -32.04
C GLU A 66 38.90 1.25 -31.08
N LYS A 67 38.78 1.83 -29.88
CA LYS A 67 37.74 1.49 -28.89
C LYS A 67 36.32 1.84 -29.36
N LEU A 68 36.15 2.94 -30.11
CA LEU A 68 34.85 3.28 -30.71
C LEU A 68 34.45 2.29 -31.80
N ARG A 69 35.40 1.80 -32.61
CA ARG A 69 35.14 0.76 -33.61
C ARG A 69 34.81 -0.60 -33.00
N GLU A 70 35.44 -0.96 -31.87
CA GLU A 70 35.08 -2.16 -31.11
C GLU A 70 33.65 -2.07 -30.58
N ASN A 71 33.25 -0.90 -30.06
CA ASN A 71 31.89 -0.67 -29.59
C ASN A 71 30.84 -0.74 -30.73
N GLU A 72 31.15 -0.23 -31.93
CA GLU A 72 30.25 -0.35 -33.10
C GLU A 72 30.02 -1.82 -33.51
N VAL A 73 31.03 -2.68 -33.37
CA VAL A 73 30.90 -4.12 -33.63
C VAL A 73 30.08 -4.81 -32.54
N GLU A 74 30.29 -4.46 -31.26
CA GLU A 74 29.46 -4.98 -30.15
C GLU A 74 28.00 -4.55 -30.29
N GLU A 75 27.71 -3.31 -30.69
CA GLU A 75 26.34 -2.85 -30.96
C GLU A 75 25.69 -3.62 -32.12
N GLY A 76 26.45 -3.92 -33.18
CA GLY A 76 25.97 -4.76 -34.29
C GLY A 76 25.67 -6.21 -33.89
N ASP A 77 26.39 -6.77 -32.92
CA ASP A 77 26.13 -8.09 -32.38
C ASP A 77 24.96 -8.10 -31.39
N ILE A 78 24.77 -7.02 -30.61
CA ILE A 78 23.58 -6.84 -29.76
C ILE A 78 22.32 -6.71 -30.63
N SER A 79 22.37 -5.93 -31.71
CA SER A 79 21.24 -5.73 -32.60
C SER A 79 20.78 -7.05 -33.25
N ARG A 80 21.72 -7.91 -33.65
CA ARG A 80 21.40 -9.26 -34.15
C ARG A 80 20.79 -10.17 -33.08
N ARG A 81 21.29 -10.12 -31.84
CA ARG A 81 20.72 -10.91 -30.74
C ARG A 81 19.30 -10.47 -30.36
N VAL A 82 18.98 -9.19 -30.51
CA VAL A 82 17.62 -8.68 -30.31
C VAL A 82 16.70 -9.14 -31.43
N GLU A 83 17.16 -9.13 -32.68
CA GLU A 83 16.41 -9.62 -33.84
C GLU A 83 16.12 -11.14 -33.71
N ASP A 84 17.12 -11.94 -33.34
CA ASP A 84 16.96 -13.38 -33.06
C ASP A 84 15.94 -13.64 -31.92
N ALA A 85 15.96 -12.82 -30.86
CA ALA A 85 15.03 -12.93 -29.74
C ALA A 85 13.60 -12.55 -30.12
N LEU A 86 13.43 -11.57 -31.02
CA LEU A 86 12.13 -11.18 -31.56
C LEU A 86 11.55 -12.28 -32.45
N GLU A 87 12.37 -12.90 -33.31
CA GLU A 87 11.94 -14.07 -34.10
C GLU A 87 11.55 -15.27 -33.21
N GLU A 88 12.26 -15.51 -32.11
CA GLU A 88 11.92 -16.57 -31.17
C GLU A 88 10.59 -16.31 -30.45
N LEU A 89 10.35 -15.05 -30.04
CA LEU A 89 9.06 -14.63 -29.46
C LEU A 89 7.90 -14.81 -30.44
N GLU A 90 8.07 -14.46 -31.71
CA GLU A 90 7.04 -14.65 -32.75
C GLU A 90 6.72 -16.15 -32.95
N ARG A 91 7.74 -17.03 -32.96
CA ARG A 91 7.52 -18.49 -33.02
C ARG A 91 6.80 -19.02 -31.79
N MET A 92 7.09 -18.49 -30.60
CA MET A 92 6.41 -18.86 -29.35
C MET A 92 4.94 -18.43 -29.36
N GLU A 93 4.63 -17.25 -29.92
CA GLU A 93 3.26 -16.76 -30.07
C GLU A 93 2.45 -17.64 -31.03
N GLN A 94 3.01 -17.97 -32.20
CA GLN A 94 2.39 -18.90 -33.15
C GLN A 94 2.15 -20.29 -32.53
N ALA A 95 3.10 -20.80 -31.74
CA ALA A 95 2.93 -22.06 -31.00
C ALA A 95 1.83 -21.97 -29.93
N SER A 96 1.71 -20.81 -29.25
CA SER A 96 0.66 -20.56 -28.28
C SER A 96 -0.72 -20.46 -28.92
N GLU A 97 -0.85 -19.87 -30.11
CA GLU A 97 -2.12 -19.83 -30.85
C GLU A 97 -2.55 -21.24 -31.25
N SER A 98 -1.61 -22.05 -31.79
CA SER A 98 -1.88 -23.46 -32.10
C SER A 98 -2.29 -24.28 -30.85
N ALA A 99 -1.70 -23.99 -29.68
CA ALA A 99 -2.07 -24.64 -28.43
C ALA A 99 -3.47 -24.21 -27.94
N LYS A 100 -3.82 -22.92 -28.06
CA LYS A 100 -5.16 -22.42 -27.74
C LYS A 100 -6.23 -23.04 -28.63
N GLU A 101 -5.94 -23.22 -29.92
CA GLU A 101 -6.86 -23.86 -30.86
C GLU A 101 -7.08 -25.34 -30.50
N LYS A 102 -6.00 -26.09 -30.19
CA LYS A 102 -6.12 -27.47 -29.68
C LYS A 102 -6.88 -27.59 -28.36
N ILE A 103 -6.75 -26.62 -27.46
CA ILE A 103 -7.52 -26.59 -26.21
C ILE A 103 -8.99 -26.29 -26.49
N ARG A 104 -9.29 -25.38 -27.43
CA ARG A 104 -10.67 -25.10 -27.86
C ARG A 104 -11.32 -26.35 -28.46
N ASP A 105 -10.64 -27.04 -29.37
CA ASP A 105 -11.12 -28.30 -29.97
C ASP A 105 -11.33 -29.39 -28.91
N ALA A 106 -10.43 -29.49 -27.93
CA ALA A 106 -10.56 -30.43 -26.82
C ALA A 106 -11.77 -30.10 -25.92
N LEU A 107 -12.01 -28.82 -25.64
CA LEU A 107 -13.17 -28.37 -24.84
C LEU A 107 -14.49 -28.61 -25.57
N GLU A 108 -14.56 -28.35 -26.88
CA GLU A 108 -15.74 -28.68 -27.69
C GLU A 108 -16.01 -30.20 -27.71
N SER A 109 -14.95 -31.02 -27.75
CA SER A 109 -15.10 -32.49 -27.68
C SER A 109 -15.57 -33.01 -26.32
N LEU A 110 -15.21 -32.31 -25.23
CA LEU A 110 -15.68 -32.63 -23.87
C LEU A 110 -17.16 -32.24 -23.69
N ASP A 111 -17.57 -31.10 -24.25
CA ASP A 111 -18.97 -30.63 -24.19
C ASP A 111 -19.93 -31.56 -24.98
N GLU A 112 -19.44 -32.19 -26.06
CA GLU A 112 -20.18 -33.26 -26.75
C GLU A 112 -20.23 -34.59 -25.99
N GLN A 113 -19.23 -34.88 -25.14
CA GLN A 113 -19.22 -36.06 -24.27
C GLN A 113 -20.10 -35.89 -23.02
N GLU A 114 -20.09 -34.71 -22.38
CA GLU A 114 -20.98 -34.42 -21.25
C GLU A 114 -22.46 -34.45 -21.66
N LYS A 115 -22.82 -33.94 -22.84
CA LYS A 115 -24.18 -34.06 -23.40
C LYS A 115 -24.63 -35.51 -23.63
N LYS A 116 -23.71 -36.47 -23.72
CA LYS A 116 -24.03 -37.91 -23.81
C LYS A 116 -24.09 -38.62 -22.46
N ASN A 117 -23.39 -38.13 -21.44
CA ASN A 117 -23.36 -38.76 -20.11
C ASN A 117 -24.48 -38.26 -19.16
N VAL A 118 -25.05 -37.07 -19.40
CA VAL A 118 -26.16 -36.51 -18.60
C VAL A 118 -27.48 -37.32 -18.72
N VAL A 119 -27.58 -38.30 -19.61
CA VAL A 119 -28.77 -39.17 -19.74
C VAL A 119 -28.72 -40.40 -18.81
N ILE A 120 -27.62 -40.66 -18.08
CA ILE A 120 -27.45 -41.94 -17.35
C ILE A 120 -27.24 -41.79 -15.82
N GLU A 121 -26.87 -40.62 -15.28
CA GLU A 121 -26.49 -40.48 -13.85
C GLU A 121 -27.48 -39.70 -12.96
N GLU A 122 -28.76 -39.57 -13.33
CA GLU A 122 -29.81 -38.99 -12.46
C GLU A 122 -30.45 -39.99 -11.46
N ALA A 123 -29.82 -41.14 -11.20
CA ALA A 123 -30.43 -42.20 -10.37
C ALA A 123 -29.69 -42.61 -9.08
N GLU A 124 -28.47 -42.15 -8.82
CA GLU A 124 -27.70 -42.60 -7.65
C GLU A 124 -26.89 -41.46 -7.04
N ASP A 125 -27.46 -40.74 -6.06
CA ASP A 125 -26.73 -40.22 -4.88
C ASP A 125 -27.68 -39.47 -3.92
N ILE A 126 -28.62 -40.24 -3.36
CA ILE A 126 -29.23 -39.93 -2.05
C ILE A 126 -28.55 -40.88 -1.07
N GLU A 127 -27.51 -40.42 -0.37
CA GLU A 127 -27.02 -40.88 0.96
C GLU A 127 -25.49 -40.66 1.09
N ARG A 128 -25.08 -39.51 1.66
CA ARG A 128 -23.97 -39.40 2.65
C ARG A 128 -23.60 -37.94 2.89
N GLY A 129 -23.90 -37.45 4.09
CA GLY A 129 -23.45 -36.13 4.50
C GLY A 129 -23.79 -35.75 5.94
N GLU A 130 -23.63 -36.66 6.90
CA GLU A 130 -23.67 -36.31 8.33
C GLU A 130 -22.37 -36.68 9.03
N ARG A 131 -21.97 -35.79 9.95
CA ARG A 131 -20.88 -35.84 10.95
C ARG A 131 -19.52 -35.31 10.50
N VAL A 132 -19.22 -34.08 10.91
CA VAL A 132 -18.23 -33.75 11.97
C VAL A 132 -18.26 -32.22 12.16
N LYS A 133 -18.93 -31.70 13.19
CA LYS A 133 -18.68 -30.37 13.77
C LYS A 133 -19.17 -30.38 15.21
N ASP A 134 -18.25 -30.50 16.16
CA ASP A 134 -18.40 -30.02 17.53
C ASP A 134 -17.02 -30.10 18.19
N VAL A 135 -16.44 -28.95 18.57
CA VAL A 135 -15.52 -28.73 19.72
C VAL A 135 -14.89 -27.31 19.72
N GLU A 136 -14.92 -26.51 18.65
CA GLU A 136 -14.27 -25.17 18.64
C GLU A 136 -15.20 -23.95 18.87
N LYS A 137 -16.37 -24.12 19.49
CA LYS A 137 -17.38 -23.04 19.57
C LYS A 137 -17.38 -22.18 20.84
N THR A 138 -16.48 -22.39 21.80
CA THR A 138 -16.65 -21.82 23.15
C THR A 138 -15.73 -20.65 23.49
N THR A 139 -14.71 -20.34 22.68
CA THR A 139 -13.74 -19.27 23.00
C THR A 139 -13.93 -17.99 22.17
N THR A 140 -14.67 -18.07 21.06
CA THR A 140 -14.90 -16.92 20.15
C THR A 140 -16.04 -16.00 20.61
N ILE A 141 -16.96 -16.52 21.44
CA ILE A 141 -18.22 -15.85 21.80
C ILE A 141 -18.04 -14.68 22.80
N GLU A 142 -16.94 -14.63 23.57
CA GLU A 142 -16.70 -13.53 24.52
C GLU A 142 -15.96 -12.33 23.90
N ILE A 143 -15.24 -12.52 22.79
CA ILE A 143 -14.61 -11.44 22.04
C ILE A 143 -15.65 -10.71 21.17
N GLU A 144 -16.57 -11.45 20.54
CA GLU A 144 -17.67 -10.87 19.72
C GLU A 144 -18.60 -9.96 20.55
N LYS A 145 -18.99 -10.37 21.75
CA LYS A 145 -19.88 -9.57 22.62
C LYS A 145 -19.27 -8.26 23.15
N SER A 146 -17.94 -8.16 23.12
CA SER A 146 -17.21 -6.96 23.53
C SER A 146 -17.13 -5.93 22.39
N LEU A 147 -17.13 -6.39 21.14
CA LEU A 147 -17.12 -5.57 19.93
C LEU A 147 -18.53 -5.04 19.57
N GLU A 148 -19.57 -5.87 19.74
CA GLU A 148 -20.98 -5.48 19.47
C GLU A 148 -21.49 -4.30 20.33
N ARG A 149 -20.87 -4.05 21.49
CA ARG A 149 -21.24 -2.91 22.35
C ARG A 149 -20.67 -1.57 21.90
N ASN A 150 -19.61 -1.55 21.07
CA ASN A 150 -19.05 -0.33 20.50
C ASN A 150 -19.60 -0.04 19.10
N GLU A 151 -20.03 -1.05 18.34
CA GLU A 151 -20.63 -0.86 16.99
C GLU A 151 -21.95 -0.06 17.01
N ASN A 152 -22.69 -0.07 18.13
CA ASN A 152 -23.96 0.65 18.23
C ASN A 152 -23.83 2.17 18.46
N GLN A 153 -22.62 2.70 18.64
CA GLN A 153 -22.40 4.15 18.80
C GLN A 153 -21.85 4.84 17.53
N ASP A 154 -21.32 4.09 16.56
CA ASP A 154 -20.76 4.62 15.30
C ASP A 154 -21.71 4.42 14.09
N LEU A 155 -22.84 3.72 14.27
CA LEU A 155 -23.90 3.53 13.28
C LEU A 155 -24.75 4.79 13.00
N SER A 156 -24.32 5.98 13.43
CA SER A 156 -24.98 7.24 13.08
C SER A 156 -24.50 7.83 11.75
N ARG A 157 -23.62 7.16 11.00
CA ARG A 157 -23.53 7.39 9.55
C ARG A 157 -24.80 6.80 8.94
N GLU A 158 -25.76 7.68 8.68
CA GLU A 158 -27.02 7.40 7.98
C GLU A 158 -26.76 6.39 6.87
N THR A 159 -27.48 5.26 6.86
CA THR A 159 -27.50 4.37 5.69
C THR A 159 -27.67 5.25 4.46
N PRO A 160 -26.76 5.18 3.46
CA PRO A 160 -26.88 6.01 2.28
C PRO A 160 -28.29 5.83 1.74
N SER A 161 -29.03 6.94 1.69
CA SER A 161 -30.39 6.92 1.19
C SER A 161 -30.36 6.35 -0.21
N ARG A 162 -31.30 5.44 -0.51
CA ARG A 162 -31.56 5.01 -1.88
C ARG A 162 -31.68 6.22 -2.79
N ILE A 163 -31.36 6.01 -4.07
CA ILE A 163 -31.54 7.03 -5.09
C ILE A 163 -32.90 7.73 -4.97
N GLN A 164 -32.90 9.06 -5.02
CA GLN A 164 -34.08 9.89 -4.78
C GLN A 164 -34.54 10.56 -6.08
N GLU A 165 -35.84 10.46 -6.38
CA GLU A 165 -36.46 11.28 -7.44
C GLU A 165 -36.51 12.74 -6.98
N LEU A 166 -35.99 13.65 -7.80
CA LEU A 166 -36.15 15.08 -7.55
C LEU A 166 -37.58 15.49 -7.91
N ASP A 167 -38.21 16.24 -7.01
CA ASP A 167 -39.60 16.66 -7.18
C ASP A 167 -39.78 17.54 -8.43
N GLU A 168 -40.84 17.30 -9.20
CA GLU A 168 -41.09 18.04 -10.45
C GLU A 168 -41.19 19.56 -10.23
N SER A 169 -41.72 20.01 -9.09
CA SER A 169 -41.78 21.45 -8.79
C SER A 169 -40.40 22.01 -8.51
N TRP A 170 -39.55 21.27 -7.81
CA TRP A 170 -38.15 21.66 -7.60
C TRP A 170 -37.40 21.74 -8.93
N VAL A 171 -37.53 20.73 -9.81
CA VAL A 171 -36.88 20.74 -11.13
C VAL A 171 -37.35 21.92 -11.96
N LYS A 172 -38.66 22.21 -11.97
CA LYS A 172 -39.21 23.37 -12.67
C LYS A 172 -38.73 24.70 -12.10
N ASP A 173 -38.64 24.82 -10.78
CA ASP A 173 -38.17 26.04 -10.12
C ASP A 173 -36.70 26.32 -10.46
N VAL A 174 -35.84 25.29 -10.34
CA VAL A 174 -34.40 25.36 -10.67
C VAL A 174 -34.16 25.67 -12.15
N LEU A 175 -35.03 25.17 -13.04
CA LEU A 175 -34.90 25.36 -14.49
C LEU A 175 -35.81 26.48 -15.05
N SER A 176 -36.53 27.20 -14.21
CA SER A 176 -37.58 28.16 -14.62
C SER A 176 -37.05 29.37 -15.40
N GLU A 177 -35.77 29.70 -15.22
CA GLU A 177 -35.13 30.85 -15.88
C GLU A 177 -34.66 30.55 -17.30
N PHE A 178 -34.75 29.29 -17.76
CA PHE A 178 -34.23 28.86 -19.05
C PHE A 178 -35.36 28.53 -20.06
N ASP A 179 -35.25 29.08 -21.28
CA ASP A 179 -36.20 28.82 -22.36
C ASP A 179 -35.98 27.40 -22.92
N SER A 180 -36.89 26.47 -22.60
CA SER A 180 -36.79 25.03 -22.87
C SER A 180 -36.79 24.65 -24.37
N LYS A 181 -36.88 25.64 -25.26
CA LYS A 181 -37.03 25.42 -26.71
C LYS A 181 -35.71 25.30 -27.47
N GLU A 182 -34.58 25.66 -26.87
CA GLU A 182 -33.26 25.53 -27.51
C GLU A 182 -32.25 24.84 -26.57
N TRP A 183 -32.20 23.51 -26.66
CA TRP A 183 -31.18 22.66 -26.04
C TRP A 183 -29.83 22.80 -26.77
N ASN A 184 -29.16 23.94 -26.55
CA ASN A 184 -27.77 24.11 -26.98
C ASN A 184 -26.79 23.75 -25.85
N GLN A 185 -25.51 23.57 -26.20
CA GLN A 185 -24.48 23.12 -25.26
C GLN A 185 -24.32 24.06 -24.06
N GLU A 186 -24.26 25.37 -24.30
CA GLU A 186 -24.03 26.37 -23.25
C GLU A 186 -25.20 26.43 -22.25
N ASN A 187 -26.44 26.42 -22.76
CA ASN A 187 -27.64 26.43 -21.94
C ASN A 187 -27.73 25.15 -21.09
N LEU A 188 -27.49 23.99 -21.67
CA LEU A 188 -27.56 22.72 -20.92
C LEU A 188 -26.44 22.62 -19.88
N ALA A 189 -25.22 23.06 -20.19
CA ALA A 189 -24.13 23.12 -19.22
C ALA A 189 -24.51 24.01 -18.03
N ALA A 190 -25.04 25.22 -18.28
CA ALA A 190 -25.50 26.12 -17.24
C ALA A 190 -26.60 25.51 -16.36
N GLN A 191 -27.55 24.79 -16.96
CA GLN A 191 -28.61 24.11 -16.22
C GLN A 191 -28.11 22.96 -15.36
N LEU A 192 -27.18 22.15 -15.86
CA LEU A 192 -26.58 21.06 -15.08
C LEU A 192 -25.77 21.61 -13.90
N MET A 193 -25.10 22.75 -14.09
CA MET A 193 -24.45 23.47 -13.00
C MET A 193 -25.45 23.97 -11.96
N GLU A 194 -26.55 24.57 -12.39
CA GLU A 194 -27.61 25.04 -11.47
C GLU A 194 -28.23 23.87 -10.69
N ILE A 195 -28.44 22.71 -11.33
CA ILE A 195 -28.87 21.49 -10.64
C ILE A 195 -27.84 21.10 -9.58
N SER A 196 -26.56 21.00 -9.94
CA SER A 196 -25.46 20.63 -9.04
C SER A 196 -25.41 21.53 -7.80
N ASP A 197 -25.53 22.84 -7.98
CA ASP A 197 -25.40 23.84 -6.91
C ASP A 197 -26.61 23.85 -5.96
N ASN A 198 -27.78 23.43 -6.44
CA ASN A 198 -29.02 23.39 -5.64
C ASN A 198 -29.41 22.00 -5.13
N LEU A 199 -28.62 20.95 -5.44
CA LEU A 199 -28.92 19.58 -5.02
C LEU A 199 -29.14 19.47 -3.50
N PRO A 200 -30.24 18.83 -3.05
CA PRO A 200 -30.45 18.56 -1.63
C PRO A 200 -29.30 17.74 -1.02
N ASP A 201 -29.02 17.95 0.26
CA ASP A 201 -28.05 17.12 1.01
C ASP A 201 -28.67 15.82 1.55
N THR A 202 -29.88 15.47 1.09
CA THR A 202 -30.65 14.31 1.58
C THR A 202 -30.19 12.99 0.97
N SER A 203 -29.48 13.02 -0.16
CA SER A 203 -28.99 11.83 -0.86
C SER A 203 -27.70 12.11 -1.61
N ARG A 204 -26.98 11.04 -1.94
CA ARG A 204 -25.79 11.07 -2.82
C ARG A 204 -26.15 10.87 -4.28
N THR A 205 -27.28 10.24 -4.54
CA THR A 205 -27.73 9.93 -5.90
C THR A 205 -29.16 10.39 -6.09
N PHE A 206 -29.39 11.07 -7.20
CA PHE A 206 -30.68 11.58 -7.61
C PHE A 206 -31.01 11.15 -9.05
N TYR A 207 -32.28 11.15 -9.40
CA TYR A 207 -32.69 11.14 -10.80
C TYR A 207 -33.79 12.16 -11.09
N ILE A 208 -33.83 12.59 -12.35
CA ILE A 208 -34.85 13.43 -12.95
C ILE A 208 -35.42 12.67 -14.14
N ASP A 209 -36.73 12.43 -14.14
CA ASP A 209 -37.44 11.97 -15.33
C ASP A 209 -37.58 13.17 -16.29
N VAL A 210 -36.76 13.22 -17.34
CA VAL A 210 -36.58 14.43 -18.16
C VAL A 210 -37.86 14.73 -18.94
N GLU A 211 -38.50 13.72 -19.51
CA GLU A 211 -39.74 13.87 -20.27
C GLU A 211 -40.87 14.38 -19.36
N LYS A 212 -41.08 13.71 -18.22
CA LYS A 212 -42.16 14.03 -17.28
C LYS A 212 -41.94 15.37 -16.58
N SER A 213 -40.72 15.63 -16.10
CA SER A 213 -40.42 16.82 -15.29
C SER A 213 -40.40 18.10 -16.13
N LEU A 214 -39.91 18.01 -17.38
CA LEU A 214 -39.84 19.17 -18.28
C LEU A 214 -41.07 19.30 -19.18
N GLY A 215 -41.90 18.26 -19.29
CA GLY A 215 -43.06 18.24 -20.17
C GLY A 215 -42.70 18.35 -21.65
N ILE A 216 -41.54 17.80 -22.03
CA ILE A 216 -41.01 17.86 -23.39
C ILE A 216 -41.50 16.68 -24.23
N SER A 217 -41.59 16.87 -25.55
CA SER A 217 -41.92 15.81 -26.51
C SER A 217 -40.74 14.86 -26.74
N ALA A 218 -41.01 13.70 -27.35
CA ALA A 218 -39.97 12.72 -27.70
C ALA A 218 -38.87 13.30 -28.63
N GLU A 219 -39.22 14.21 -29.55
CA GLU A 219 -38.26 14.88 -30.44
C GLU A 219 -37.36 15.85 -29.65
N GLU A 220 -37.92 16.56 -28.67
CA GLU A 220 -37.17 17.43 -27.77
C GLU A 220 -36.27 16.62 -26.83
N LEU A 221 -36.72 15.45 -26.37
CA LEU A 221 -35.92 14.54 -25.54
C LEU A 221 -34.71 13.98 -26.31
N ASP A 222 -34.87 13.65 -27.59
CA ASP A 222 -33.75 13.24 -28.44
C ASP A 222 -32.77 14.40 -28.67
N SER A 223 -33.28 15.63 -28.80
CA SER A 223 -32.45 16.84 -28.88
C SER A 223 -31.67 17.07 -27.57
N PHE A 224 -32.32 16.88 -26.42
CA PHE A 224 -31.69 16.93 -25.10
C PHE A 224 -30.57 15.89 -24.97
N LYS A 225 -30.81 14.63 -25.37
CA LYS A 225 -29.81 13.56 -25.35
C LYS A 225 -28.58 13.92 -26.17
N GLN A 226 -28.77 14.46 -27.38
CA GLN A 226 -27.67 14.88 -28.25
C GLN A 226 -26.87 16.02 -27.63
N ALA A 227 -27.55 17.03 -27.07
CA ALA A 227 -26.91 18.14 -26.38
C ALA A 227 -26.13 17.65 -25.15
N PHE A 228 -26.70 16.74 -24.35
CA PHE A 228 -26.07 16.16 -23.17
C PHE A 228 -24.75 15.47 -23.51
N HIS A 229 -24.75 14.62 -24.55
CA HIS A 229 -23.54 13.93 -24.98
C HIS A 229 -22.43 14.89 -25.41
N GLN A 230 -22.78 16.04 -25.98
CA GLN A 230 -21.80 17.06 -26.38
C GLN A 230 -21.26 17.85 -25.18
N VAL A 231 -22.12 18.16 -24.20
CA VAL A 231 -21.76 18.93 -23.00
C VAL A 231 -20.93 18.13 -22.02
N ARG A 232 -21.21 16.82 -21.90
CA ARG A 232 -20.56 15.93 -20.92
C ARG A 232 -19.04 16.02 -20.95
N GLU A 233 -18.43 16.06 -22.13
CA GLU A 233 -16.97 16.15 -22.27
C GLU A 233 -16.37 17.42 -21.64
N GLY A 234 -17.18 18.47 -21.43
CA GLY A 234 -16.77 19.71 -20.76
C GLY A 234 -17.18 19.79 -19.27
N LEU A 235 -17.95 18.84 -18.75
CA LEU A 235 -18.42 18.84 -17.34
C LEU A 235 -17.48 18.09 -16.39
N ASP A 236 -16.55 17.29 -16.91
CA ASP A 236 -15.63 16.49 -16.10
C ASP A 236 -14.70 17.35 -15.21
N GLU A 237 -14.62 18.66 -15.45
CA GLU A 237 -13.83 19.62 -14.64
C GLU A 237 -14.51 20.04 -13.33
N VAL A 238 -15.81 19.79 -13.15
CA VAL A 238 -16.56 20.20 -11.96
C VAL A 238 -16.56 19.03 -10.96
N GLU A 239 -15.43 18.86 -10.27
CA GLU A 239 -15.04 17.65 -9.51
C GLU A 239 -16.06 17.04 -8.53
N ARG A 240 -17.17 17.71 -8.19
CA ARG A 240 -18.07 17.32 -7.08
C ARG A 240 -19.32 16.55 -7.48
N VAL A 241 -19.83 16.72 -8.69
CA VAL A 241 -21.11 16.11 -9.14
C VAL A 241 -20.95 15.57 -10.55
N ARG A 242 -21.52 14.38 -10.78
CA ARG A 242 -21.43 13.66 -12.04
C ARG A 242 -22.81 13.40 -12.59
N PHE A 243 -22.93 13.52 -13.90
CA PHE A 243 -24.20 13.36 -14.61
C PHE A 243 -24.15 12.16 -15.54
N GLY A 244 -25.22 11.38 -15.58
CA GLY A 244 -25.36 10.27 -16.52
C GLY A 244 -26.79 10.18 -17.01
N LEU A 245 -26.98 9.91 -18.30
CA LEU A 245 -28.29 9.77 -18.93
C LEU A 245 -28.52 8.30 -19.28
N ALA A 246 -29.62 7.71 -18.82
CA ALA A 246 -30.02 6.37 -19.24
C ALA A 246 -31.53 6.29 -19.46
N GLY A 247 -31.91 5.91 -20.68
CA GLY A 247 -33.30 5.97 -21.12
C GLY A 247 -33.80 7.41 -21.18
N GLU A 248 -34.77 7.74 -20.35
CA GLU A 248 -35.43 9.06 -20.26
C GLU A 248 -35.06 9.79 -18.97
N ARG A 249 -34.14 9.21 -18.18
CA ARG A 249 -33.77 9.70 -16.84
C ARG A 249 -32.35 10.23 -16.80
N LEU A 250 -32.23 11.46 -16.32
CA LEU A 250 -30.96 12.09 -15.97
C LEU A 250 -30.63 11.75 -14.52
N TYR A 251 -29.51 11.06 -14.32
CA TYR A 251 -28.96 10.68 -13.04
C TYR A 251 -27.90 11.67 -12.62
N VAL A 252 -27.92 12.01 -11.34
CA VAL A 252 -26.99 12.93 -10.72
C VAL A 252 -26.36 12.23 -9.53
N TRP A 253 -25.03 12.14 -9.51
CA TRP A 253 -24.28 11.46 -8.45
C TRP A 253 -23.27 12.41 -7.85
N ARG A 254 -23.25 12.46 -6.52
CA ARG A 254 -22.25 13.14 -5.71
C ARG A 254 -21.39 12.06 -5.07
N PRO A 255 -20.24 11.69 -5.67
CA PRO A 255 -19.39 10.64 -5.14
C PRO A 255 -18.94 10.95 -3.72
N ASP A 256 -18.77 9.92 -2.91
CA ASP A 256 -18.08 10.08 -1.63
C ASP A 256 -16.58 10.32 -1.88
N PHE A 257 -16.09 11.46 -1.37
CA PHE A 257 -14.68 11.80 -1.42
C PHE A 257 -13.96 11.51 -0.10
N ASP A 258 -14.60 10.77 0.83
CA ASP A 258 -13.92 10.25 2.02
C ASP A 258 -12.74 9.36 1.60
N SER A 259 -11.56 9.95 1.61
CA SER A 259 -10.28 9.31 1.26
C SER A 259 -9.89 8.21 2.23
N THR A 260 -10.63 8.04 3.34
CA THR A 260 -10.41 6.96 4.30
C THR A 260 -11.27 5.73 3.99
N SER A 261 -12.31 5.84 3.17
CA SER A 261 -13.19 4.72 2.85
C SER A 261 -12.49 3.61 2.03
N LEU A 262 -12.84 2.35 2.28
CA LEU A 262 -12.30 1.22 1.49
C LEU A 262 -12.83 1.26 0.06
N GLU A 263 -14.06 1.72 -0.10
CA GLU A 263 -14.70 2.14 -1.34
C GLU A 263 -13.72 2.89 -2.24
N LYS A 264 -13.19 4.01 -1.73
CA LYS A 264 -12.26 4.85 -2.51
C LYS A 264 -10.93 4.16 -2.78
N VAL A 265 -10.37 3.50 -1.76
CA VAL A 265 -9.08 2.79 -1.88
C VAL A 265 -9.16 1.69 -2.93
N TYR A 266 -10.32 1.05 -3.07
CA TYR A 266 -10.54 -0.11 -3.94
C TYR A 266 -11.20 0.25 -5.28
N ASP A 267 -11.39 1.53 -5.60
CA ASP A 267 -11.98 2.00 -6.87
C ASP A 267 -11.37 1.30 -8.10
N SER A 268 -10.03 1.19 -8.13
CA SER A 268 -9.30 0.61 -9.27
C SER A 268 -9.21 -0.93 -9.22
N LEU A 269 -9.91 -1.59 -8.30
CA LEU A 269 -9.81 -3.04 -8.08
C LEU A 269 -11.00 -3.77 -8.68
N TYR A 270 -10.92 -5.10 -8.75
CA TYR A 270 -11.98 -5.95 -9.25
C TYR A 270 -12.56 -6.82 -8.14
N TYR A 271 -13.89 -6.76 -8.02
CA TYR A 271 -14.71 -7.54 -7.12
C TYR A 271 -15.33 -8.71 -7.89
N TYR A 272 -15.13 -9.92 -7.40
CA TYR A 272 -15.70 -11.14 -7.96
C TYR A 272 -16.82 -11.61 -7.04
N PHE A 273 -18.01 -11.78 -7.58
CA PHE A 273 -19.12 -12.36 -6.85
C PHE A 273 -18.93 -13.88 -6.76
N ARG A 274 -19.46 -14.46 -5.69
CA ARG A 274 -19.30 -15.87 -5.36
C ARG A 274 -19.95 -16.78 -6.38
N ASP A 275 -21.12 -16.40 -6.84
CA ASP A 275 -21.93 -17.15 -7.78
C ASP A 275 -22.77 -16.20 -8.64
N LYS A 276 -23.34 -16.77 -9.70
CA LYS A 276 -24.15 -16.03 -10.67
C LYS A 276 -25.42 -15.45 -10.04
N GLU A 277 -26.00 -16.16 -9.06
CA GLU A 277 -27.20 -15.74 -8.36
C GLU A 277 -26.95 -14.48 -7.50
N ALA A 278 -25.86 -14.43 -6.74
CA ALA A 278 -25.47 -13.25 -5.97
C ALA A 278 -25.18 -12.05 -6.88
N PHE A 279 -24.48 -12.28 -7.99
CA PHE A 279 -24.25 -11.25 -8.99
C PHE A 279 -25.56 -10.71 -9.57
N ASP A 280 -26.44 -11.59 -10.07
CA ASP A 280 -27.68 -11.18 -10.72
C ASP A 280 -28.61 -10.48 -9.73
N ARG A 281 -28.74 -10.96 -8.49
CA ARG A 281 -29.49 -10.25 -7.42
C ARG A 281 -28.93 -8.85 -7.17
N TYR A 282 -27.61 -8.69 -7.14
CA TYR A 282 -27.00 -7.36 -6.97
C TYR A 282 -27.31 -6.44 -8.15
N ILE A 283 -27.26 -6.94 -9.40
CA ILE A 283 -27.66 -6.18 -10.58
C ILE A 283 -29.15 -5.79 -10.51
N ASP A 284 -30.01 -6.73 -10.10
CA ASP A 284 -31.44 -6.53 -10.04
C ASP A 284 -31.81 -5.50 -8.97
N ASP A 285 -31.24 -5.57 -7.77
CA ASP A 285 -31.47 -4.58 -6.71
C ASP A 285 -31.10 -3.14 -7.14
N VAL A 286 -30.00 -3.00 -7.90
CA VAL A 286 -29.58 -1.71 -8.46
C VAL A 286 -30.54 -1.29 -9.57
N GLY A 287 -30.94 -2.22 -10.46
CA GLY A 287 -31.91 -1.98 -11.52
C GLY A 287 -33.28 -1.55 -10.98
N GLU A 288 -33.77 -2.18 -9.91
CA GLU A 288 -35.00 -1.81 -9.22
C GLU A 288 -34.92 -0.39 -8.66
N SER A 289 -33.77 -0.02 -8.08
CA SER A 289 -33.52 1.32 -7.55
C SER A 289 -33.51 2.37 -8.67
N LEU A 290 -33.01 2.02 -9.86
CA LEU A 290 -33.09 2.85 -11.07
C LEU A 290 -34.48 2.85 -11.74
N GLY A 291 -35.45 2.10 -11.19
CA GLY A 291 -36.82 1.95 -11.72
C GLY A 291 -36.92 1.10 -13.00
N PHE A 292 -35.97 0.19 -13.21
CA PHE A 292 -35.97 -0.77 -14.32
C PHE A 292 -36.59 -2.13 -13.98
N GLN A 293 -37.54 -2.16 -13.04
CA GLN A 293 -38.15 -3.38 -12.46
C GLN A 293 -38.74 -4.36 -13.49
N GLU A 294 -39.21 -3.86 -14.63
CA GLU A 294 -39.82 -4.67 -15.69
C GLU A 294 -38.82 -5.10 -16.79
N LYS A 295 -37.56 -4.66 -16.70
CA LYS A 295 -36.53 -4.92 -17.72
C LYS A 295 -35.82 -6.24 -17.46
N ARG A 296 -35.34 -6.89 -18.52
CA ARG A 296 -34.49 -8.08 -18.40
C ARG A 296 -33.11 -7.66 -17.90
N ASN A 297 -32.41 -8.53 -17.18
CA ASN A 297 -31.07 -8.25 -16.62
C ASN A 297 -30.07 -7.80 -17.70
N GLY A 298 -30.20 -8.30 -18.94
CA GLY A 298 -29.39 -7.85 -20.07
C GLY A 298 -29.57 -6.37 -20.42
N ASP A 299 -30.79 -5.85 -20.30
CA ASP A 299 -31.11 -4.44 -20.52
C ASP A 299 -30.63 -3.59 -19.34
N ILE A 300 -30.84 -4.07 -18.10
CA ILE A 300 -30.33 -3.41 -16.88
C ILE A 300 -28.81 -3.24 -16.96
N LEU A 301 -28.10 -4.32 -17.32
CA LEU A 301 -26.64 -4.28 -17.51
C LEU A 301 -26.20 -3.30 -18.59
N LYS A 302 -26.98 -3.17 -19.68
CA LYS A 302 -26.70 -2.18 -20.73
C LYS A 302 -26.81 -0.76 -20.18
N TYR A 303 -27.88 -0.45 -19.46
CA TYR A 303 -28.07 0.87 -18.84
C TYR A 303 -27.03 1.17 -17.77
N LEU A 304 -26.68 0.19 -16.91
CA LEU A 304 -25.64 0.37 -15.90
C LEU A 304 -24.27 0.66 -16.51
N ARG A 305 -23.92 -0.04 -17.59
CA ARG A 305 -22.67 0.24 -18.32
C ARG A 305 -22.69 1.63 -18.95
N GLU A 306 -23.82 2.03 -19.52
CA GLU A 306 -24.01 3.34 -20.13
C GLU A 306 -23.90 4.46 -19.08
N LEU A 307 -24.54 4.31 -17.91
CA LEU A 307 -24.44 5.26 -16.80
C LEU A 307 -23.01 5.34 -16.27
N ALA A 308 -22.41 4.21 -15.96
CA ALA A 308 -21.08 4.21 -15.38
C ALA A 308 -20.02 4.74 -16.37
N PHE A 309 -20.18 4.52 -17.68
CA PHE A 309 -19.34 5.18 -18.71
C PHE A 309 -19.49 6.71 -18.74
N GLN A 310 -20.63 7.24 -18.28
CA GLN A 310 -20.85 8.68 -18.19
C GLN A 310 -20.39 9.26 -16.87
N MET A 311 -20.39 8.47 -15.80
CA MET A 311 -20.25 8.97 -14.44
C MET A 311 -18.94 8.54 -13.78
N VAL A 312 -18.06 7.80 -14.46
CA VAL A 312 -16.79 7.32 -13.90
C VAL A 312 -15.62 7.83 -14.75
N VAL A 313 -14.64 8.46 -14.08
CA VAL A 313 -13.58 9.29 -14.69
C VAL A 313 -12.53 8.49 -15.49
N GLU A 314 -12.42 7.17 -15.32
CA GLU A 314 -11.38 6.39 -16.00
C GLU A 314 -11.82 5.83 -17.38
N ASP A 315 -11.03 6.13 -18.40
CA ASP A 315 -11.18 5.80 -19.83
C ASP A 315 -11.09 4.29 -20.17
N SER A 316 -11.20 3.40 -19.18
CA SER A 316 -11.13 1.96 -19.41
C SER A 316 -12.48 1.46 -19.91
N ARG A 317 -12.66 1.48 -21.24
CA ARG A 317 -13.89 1.09 -21.94
C ARG A 317 -14.18 -0.42 -21.87
N ASP A 318 -13.17 -1.22 -21.50
CA ASP A 318 -13.23 -2.67 -21.59
C ASP A 318 -13.31 -3.35 -20.21
N TYR A 319 -14.40 -4.09 -19.97
CA TYR A 319 -14.60 -5.08 -18.88
C TYR A 319 -14.91 -4.57 -17.46
N CYS A 320 -15.57 -3.41 -17.31
CA CYS A 320 -15.98 -2.87 -16.01
C CYS A 320 -17.05 -3.73 -15.29
N ILE A 321 -18.03 -4.25 -16.04
CA ILE A 321 -18.98 -5.26 -15.57
C ILE A 321 -18.88 -6.48 -16.49
N ASN A 322 -18.36 -7.58 -15.97
CA ASN A 322 -18.24 -8.84 -16.69
C ASN A 322 -19.18 -9.91 -16.10
N PRO A 323 -20.36 -10.15 -16.71
CA PRO A 323 -21.34 -11.10 -16.21
C PRO A 323 -20.95 -12.57 -16.41
N GLN A 324 -19.97 -12.88 -17.27
CA GLN A 324 -19.53 -14.27 -17.53
C GLN A 324 -18.71 -14.82 -16.35
N ILE A 325 -17.88 -13.97 -15.76
CA ILE A 325 -17.06 -14.29 -14.59
C ILE A 325 -17.54 -13.58 -13.31
N CYS A 326 -18.78 -13.05 -13.34
CA CYS A 326 -19.44 -12.37 -12.23
C CYS A 326 -18.57 -11.31 -11.55
N ARG A 327 -17.94 -10.43 -12.34
CA ARG A 327 -16.94 -9.47 -11.87
C ARG A 327 -17.36 -8.03 -12.13
N ILE A 328 -17.12 -7.14 -11.17
CA ILE A 328 -17.37 -5.70 -11.28
C ILE A 328 -16.14 -4.92 -10.81
N ARG A 329 -15.80 -3.81 -11.46
CA ARG A 329 -14.73 -2.88 -11.04
C ARG A 329 -15.20 -2.03 -9.84
N GLY A 330 -14.28 -1.64 -8.95
CA GLY A 330 -14.60 -1.02 -7.66
C GLY A 330 -15.31 0.32 -7.75
N ASP A 331 -14.88 1.19 -8.65
CA ASP A 331 -15.54 2.46 -8.94
C ASP A 331 -16.99 2.30 -9.43
N PHE A 332 -17.29 1.22 -10.15
CA PHE A 332 -18.65 0.85 -10.54
C PHE A 332 -19.42 0.27 -9.34
N ILE A 333 -18.79 -0.53 -8.48
CA ILE A 333 -19.40 -0.98 -7.23
C ILE A 333 -19.80 0.23 -6.38
N ASN A 334 -18.97 1.27 -6.28
CA ASN A 334 -19.29 2.49 -5.55
C ASN A 334 -20.53 3.21 -6.08
N LEU A 335 -20.59 3.47 -7.39
CA LEU A 335 -21.77 4.07 -8.01
C LEU A 335 -23.03 3.22 -7.75
N MET A 336 -22.93 1.90 -7.92
CA MET A 336 -24.05 0.97 -7.74
C MET A 336 -24.51 0.88 -6.29
N ASN A 337 -23.59 0.94 -5.33
CA ASN A 337 -23.88 1.01 -3.91
C ASN A 337 -24.62 2.31 -3.55
N ASP A 338 -24.15 3.45 -4.05
CA ASP A 338 -24.80 4.75 -3.85
C ASP A 338 -26.18 4.83 -4.51
N ILE A 339 -26.41 4.11 -5.63
CA ILE A 339 -27.75 3.99 -6.24
C ILE A 339 -28.69 3.15 -5.38
N SER A 340 -28.21 1.97 -4.95
CA SER A 340 -29.03 0.98 -4.24
C SER A 340 -29.15 1.21 -2.73
N GLY A 341 -28.39 2.16 -2.18
CA GLY A 341 -28.26 2.38 -0.73
C GLY A 341 -27.55 1.24 -0.02
N LYS A 342 -26.73 0.45 -0.73
CA LYS A 342 -25.91 -0.63 -0.16
C LYS A 342 -24.55 -0.10 0.30
N THR A 343 -23.91 -0.83 1.19
CA THR A 343 -22.53 -0.58 1.64
C THR A 343 -21.64 -1.76 1.24
N LEU A 344 -20.32 -1.60 1.22
CA LEU A 344 -19.42 -2.74 0.99
C LEU A 344 -19.61 -3.85 2.03
N SER A 345 -19.80 -3.50 3.31
CA SER A 345 -20.10 -4.48 4.36
C SER A 345 -21.39 -5.27 4.08
N GLY A 346 -22.38 -4.65 3.43
CA GLY A 346 -23.61 -5.31 2.99
C GLY A 346 -23.40 -6.34 1.85
N LEU A 347 -22.24 -6.31 1.18
CA LEU A 347 -21.85 -7.27 0.15
C LEU A 347 -20.93 -8.38 0.69
N GLU A 348 -20.61 -8.38 1.98
CA GLU A 348 -19.82 -9.45 2.60
C GLU A 348 -20.51 -10.81 2.42
N GLY A 349 -19.73 -11.81 2.02
CA GLY A 349 -20.24 -13.15 1.71
C GLY A 349 -20.86 -13.31 0.32
N GLU A 350 -21.24 -12.21 -0.35
CA GLU A 350 -21.60 -12.21 -1.78
C GLU A 350 -20.36 -12.06 -2.67
N ILE A 351 -19.36 -11.31 -2.22
CA ILE A 351 -18.05 -11.20 -2.87
C ILE A 351 -17.17 -12.39 -2.47
N SER A 352 -16.70 -13.16 -3.45
CA SER A 352 -15.72 -14.24 -3.23
C SER A 352 -14.30 -13.72 -3.17
N LYS A 353 -13.98 -12.65 -3.90
CA LYS A 353 -12.59 -12.18 -4.06
C LYS A 353 -12.47 -10.72 -4.47
N VAL A 354 -11.45 -10.02 -3.97
CA VAL A 354 -11.01 -8.69 -4.44
C VAL A 354 -9.58 -8.74 -4.95
N THR A 355 -9.33 -8.23 -6.15
CA THR A 355 -8.03 -8.33 -6.84
C THR A 355 -7.60 -7.05 -7.53
N GLY A 356 -6.30 -6.94 -7.83
CA GLY A 356 -5.79 -5.90 -8.74
C GLY A 356 -6.12 -6.18 -10.21
N PRO A 357 -5.67 -5.30 -11.13
CA PRO A 357 -6.05 -5.39 -12.54
C PRO A 357 -5.66 -6.69 -13.26
N SER A 358 -4.63 -7.40 -12.79
CA SER A 358 -4.22 -8.68 -13.36
C SER A 358 -5.17 -9.84 -13.02
N GLY A 359 -6.13 -9.65 -12.09
CA GLY A 359 -7.00 -10.72 -11.58
C GLY A 359 -6.28 -11.78 -10.73
N ARG A 360 -4.96 -11.66 -10.55
CA ARG A 360 -4.14 -12.62 -9.81
C ARG A 360 -3.95 -12.20 -8.35
N GLY A 361 -3.91 -13.19 -7.45
CA GLY A 361 -3.77 -12.95 -6.01
C GLY A 361 -4.96 -12.16 -5.45
N GLY A 362 -4.73 -11.40 -4.38
CA GLY A 362 -5.75 -10.56 -3.76
C GLY A 362 -6.22 -11.08 -2.40
N ILE A 363 -7.45 -10.72 -2.06
CA ILE A 363 -8.11 -11.09 -0.82
C ILE A 363 -9.26 -12.02 -1.18
N GLU A 364 -9.21 -13.26 -0.70
CA GLU A 364 -10.32 -14.22 -0.79
C GLU A 364 -11.30 -13.96 0.37
N ARG A 365 -12.59 -14.21 0.17
CA ARG A 365 -13.66 -13.94 1.16
C ARG A 365 -13.45 -12.60 1.88
N PRO A 366 -13.40 -11.48 1.13
CA PRO A 366 -13.05 -10.18 1.67
C PRO A 366 -14.04 -9.75 2.76
N LEU A 367 -13.49 -9.06 3.76
CA LEU A 367 -14.21 -8.32 4.78
C LEU A 367 -13.93 -6.83 4.58
N PHE A 368 -14.89 -5.98 4.93
CA PHE A 368 -14.85 -4.54 4.70
C PHE A 368 -14.99 -3.81 6.05
N PRO A 369 -13.91 -3.79 6.86
CA PRO A 369 -13.89 -2.99 8.09
C PRO A 369 -14.06 -1.50 7.75
N HIS A 370 -14.77 -0.79 8.63
CA HIS A 370 -15.02 0.65 8.51
C HIS A 370 -14.77 1.35 9.85
N GLY A 371 -14.77 2.69 9.85
CA GLY A 371 -14.61 3.51 11.05
C GLY A 371 -13.31 3.22 11.80
N GLU A 372 -13.34 3.27 13.14
CA GLU A 372 -12.17 3.06 13.99
C GLU A 372 -11.54 1.67 13.79
N LYS A 373 -12.33 0.64 13.47
CA LYS A 373 -11.83 -0.73 13.21
C LYS A 373 -10.89 -0.77 12.00
N LEU A 374 -11.23 -0.04 10.92
CA LEU A 374 -10.37 0.09 9.75
C LEU A 374 -9.09 0.85 10.10
N GLU A 375 -9.21 1.99 10.79
CA GLU A 375 -8.06 2.83 11.15
C GLU A 375 -7.07 2.09 12.05
N VAL A 376 -7.55 1.33 13.03
CA VAL A 376 -6.72 0.48 13.89
C VAL A 376 -6.01 -0.61 13.07
N ALA A 377 -6.71 -1.27 12.14
CA ALA A 377 -6.10 -2.28 11.28
C ALA A 377 -5.01 -1.68 10.37
N VAL A 378 -5.29 -0.52 9.77
CA VAL A 378 -4.31 0.23 8.95
C VAL A 378 -3.10 0.63 9.80
N ALA A 379 -3.30 1.17 11.00
CA ALA A 379 -2.23 1.60 11.89
C ALA A 379 -1.25 0.45 12.23
N ARG A 380 -1.77 -0.74 12.50
CA ARG A 380 -0.96 -1.96 12.71
C ARG A 380 -0.13 -2.33 11.49
N LEU A 381 -0.73 -2.27 10.30
CA LEU A 381 0.00 -2.54 9.05
C LEU A 381 1.06 -1.47 8.75
N VAL A 382 0.75 -0.19 8.98
CA VAL A 382 1.70 0.92 8.84
C VAL A 382 2.89 0.70 9.77
N ALA A 383 2.66 0.29 11.02
CA ALA A 383 3.73 -0.02 11.97
C ALA A 383 4.65 -1.15 11.47
N ALA A 384 4.07 -2.26 10.99
CA ALA A 384 4.85 -3.38 10.47
C ALA A 384 5.63 -3.01 9.20
N VAL A 385 4.99 -2.35 8.24
CA VAL A 385 5.57 -2.04 6.94
C VAL A 385 6.60 -0.93 7.01
N LEU A 386 6.37 0.13 7.79
CA LEU A 386 7.35 1.20 7.97
C LEU A 386 8.60 0.74 8.72
N SER A 387 8.48 -0.31 9.54
CA SER A 387 9.60 -0.86 10.30
C SER A 387 10.41 -1.87 9.49
N ASP A 388 9.81 -2.99 9.08
CA ASP A 388 10.52 -4.14 8.49
C ASP A 388 9.96 -4.57 7.12
N GLY A 389 9.17 -3.71 6.46
CA GLY A 389 8.65 -3.95 5.12
C GLY A 389 9.06 -2.93 4.07
N SER A 390 8.58 -3.07 2.85
CA SER A 390 8.68 -2.09 1.76
C SER A 390 7.47 -2.21 0.85
N VAL A 391 6.94 -1.07 0.38
CA VAL A 391 5.89 -1.03 -0.63
C VAL A 391 6.54 -0.76 -1.97
N GLN A 392 6.24 -1.61 -2.96
CA GLN A 392 6.70 -1.45 -4.33
C GLN A 392 5.78 -0.50 -5.10
N PRO A 393 6.24 0.13 -6.19
CA PRO A 393 5.41 1.04 -7.00
C PRO A 393 4.13 0.40 -7.56
N ASN A 394 4.13 -0.93 -7.76
CA ASN A 394 2.96 -1.69 -8.21
C ASN A 394 1.99 -2.05 -7.07
N GLY A 395 2.24 -1.58 -5.85
CA GLY A 395 1.47 -1.91 -4.65
C GLY A 395 1.86 -3.23 -3.98
N GLY A 396 2.79 -4.02 -4.53
CA GLY A 396 3.29 -5.21 -3.85
C GLY A 396 4.00 -4.85 -2.54
N VAL A 397 3.74 -5.57 -1.46
CA VAL A 397 4.45 -5.34 -0.18
C VAL A 397 5.39 -6.49 0.08
N GLN A 398 6.65 -6.17 0.38
CA GLN A 398 7.61 -7.14 0.90
C GLN A 398 7.79 -6.90 2.39
N TYR A 399 7.67 -7.93 3.21
CA TYR A 399 7.90 -7.86 4.65
C TYR A 399 8.94 -8.91 5.03
N ALA A 400 9.94 -8.55 5.81
CA ALA A 400 11.05 -9.45 6.14
C ALA A 400 11.24 -9.52 7.66
N GLU A 401 11.20 -10.73 8.23
CA GLU A 401 11.34 -10.92 9.66
C GLU A 401 12.09 -12.21 9.98
N SER A 402 12.91 -12.16 11.03
CA SER A 402 13.71 -13.27 11.54
C SER A 402 12.90 -14.27 12.37
N GLU A 403 11.83 -13.83 13.04
CA GLU A 403 11.00 -14.65 13.93
C GLU A 403 9.64 -14.96 13.28
N MET A 404 9.35 -16.23 12.96
CA MET A 404 8.10 -16.65 12.30
C MET A 404 6.85 -16.21 13.08
N SER A 405 6.88 -16.27 14.41
CA SER A 405 5.74 -15.89 15.26
C SER A 405 5.34 -14.41 15.14
N ARG A 406 6.24 -13.54 14.68
CA ARG A 406 5.90 -12.14 14.37
C ARG A 406 5.23 -12.03 13.01
N ILE A 407 5.68 -12.81 12.02
CA ILE A 407 5.01 -12.90 10.73
C ILE A 407 3.57 -13.35 10.94
N GLU A 408 3.35 -14.46 11.66
CA GLU A 408 2.02 -15.00 11.96
C GLU A 408 1.06 -13.95 12.55
N ARG A 409 1.58 -12.99 13.31
CA ARG A 409 0.76 -11.92 13.89
C ARG A 409 0.48 -10.76 12.95
N VAL A 410 1.44 -10.41 12.11
CA VAL A 410 1.14 -9.49 11.00
C VAL A 410 0.10 -10.13 10.06
N VAL A 411 0.18 -11.45 9.83
CA VAL A 411 -0.85 -12.20 9.10
C VAL A 411 -2.20 -12.14 9.81
N GLU A 412 -2.23 -12.31 11.14
CA GLU A 412 -3.47 -12.20 11.91
C GLU A 412 -4.09 -10.80 11.80
N SER A 413 -3.29 -9.74 11.88
CA SER A 413 -3.75 -8.36 11.67
C SER A 413 -4.31 -8.13 10.26
N LEU A 414 -3.83 -8.87 9.26
CA LEU A 414 -4.32 -8.82 7.88
C LEU A 414 -5.68 -9.53 7.71
N ARG A 415 -6.04 -10.47 8.59
CA ARG A 415 -7.33 -11.20 8.49
C ARG A 415 -8.55 -10.32 8.70
N VAL A 416 -8.38 -9.13 9.26
CA VAL A 416 -9.44 -8.12 9.37
C VAL A 416 -10.01 -7.73 8.00
N PHE A 417 -9.22 -7.89 6.92
CA PHE A 417 -9.64 -7.63 5.56
C PHE A 417 -10.19 -8.87 4.83
N GLY A 418 -10.16 -10.06 5.43
CA GLY A 418 -10.54 -11.33 4.80
C GLY A 418 -9.38 -12.32 4.71
N ASP A 419 -9.52 -13.33 3.87
CA ASP A 419 -8.52 -14.40 3.73
C ASP A 419 -7.41 -14.01 2.75
N ILE A 420 -6.23 -13.79 3.32
CA ILE A 420 -5.05 -13.42 2.54
C ILE A 420 -4.09 -14.60 2.46
N ASN A 421 -3.92 -15.10 1.24
CA ASN A 421 -2.92 -16.13 0.94
C ASN A 421 -1.55 -15.48 0.79
N LEU A 422 -0.67 -15.74 1.76
CA LEU A 422 0.68 -15.19 1.81
C LEU A 422 1.72 -16.19 1.33
N SER A 423 2.66 -15.73 0.50
CA SER A 423 3.85 -16.50 0.19
C SER A 423 4.95 -16.16 1.19
N ILE A 424 5.34 -17.16 1.99
CA ILE A 424 6.42 -17.04 2.97
C ILE A 424 7.60 -17.88 2.49
N LYS A 425 8.75 -17.23 2.27
CA LYS A 425 9.99 -17.88 1.83
C LYS A 425 11.08 -17.70 2.87
N HIS A 426 11.66 -18.81 3.35
CA HIS A 426 12.83 -18.76 4.21
C HIS A 426 14.11 -18.55 3.39
N ILE A 427 14.89 -17.54 3.75
CA ILE A 427 16.19 -17.20 3.18
C ILE A 427 17.29 -17.71 4.13
N GLU A 428 17.68 -18.97 3.96
CA GLU A 428 18.55 -19.69 4.90
C GLU A 428 19.90 -19.00 5.15
N ARG A 429 20.56 -18.49 4.11
CA ARG A 429 21.90 -17.86 4.23
C ARG A 429 21.91 -16.67 5.18
N GLU A 430 20.80 -15.97 5.27
CA GLU A 430 20.67 -14.76 6.09
C GLU A 430 19.79 -14.98 7.32
N ASN A 431 19.19 -16.17 7.46
CA ASN A 431 18.32 -16.58 8.55
C ASN A 431 17.14 -15.62 8.78
N TYR A 432 16.27 -15.50 7.77
CA TYR A 432 14.99 -14.80 7.88
C TYR A 432 13.97 -15.27 6.87
N TYR A 433 12.73 -14.87 7.10
CA TYR A 433 11.60 -15.13 6.25
C TYR A 433 11.21 -13.86 5.51
N ARG A 434 11.01 -13.98 4.21
CA ARG A 434 10.45 -12.95 3.35
C ARG A 434 9.01 -13.31 3.04
N THR A 435 8.09 -12.41 3.32
CA THR A 435 6.66 -12.55 3.09
C THR A 435 6.20 -11.50 2.10
N HIS A 436 5.37 -11.89 1.13
CA HIS A 436 4.79 -10.94 0.18
C HIS A 436 3.29 -10.77 0.45
N PHE A 437 2.85 -9.53 0.67
CA PHE A 437 1.42 -9.23 0.78
C PHE A 437 0.84 -8.91 -0.61
N PRO A 438 -0.46 -9.18 -0.85
CA PRO A 438 -1.10 -8.84 -2.11
C PRO A 438 -1.02 -7.35 -2.42
N SER A 439 -1.02 -7.01 -3.71
CA SER A 439 -0.94 -5.62 -4.16
C SER A 439 -2.09 -4.74 -3.66
N VAL A 440 -3.25 -5.34 -3.39
CA VAL A 440 -4.41 -4.68 -2.77
C VAL A 440 -4.04 -4.02 -1.44
N ILE A 441 -3.24 -4.70 -0.62
CA ILE A 441 -2.81 -4.18 0.69
C ILE A 441 -1.81 -3.03 0.52
N GLY A 442 -0.84 -3.13 -0.39
CA GLY A 442 0.08 -2.01 -0.58
C GLY A 442 -0.57 -0.82 -1.28
N LYS A 443 -1.58 -1.02 -2.12
CA LYS A 443 -2.42 0.08 -2.63
C LYS A 443 -3.17 0.79 -1.50
N LEU A 444 -3.74 0.04 -0.54
CA LEU A 444 -4.31 0.61 0.68
C LEU A 444 -3.28 1.45 1.44
N LEU A 445 -2.08 0.92 1.67
CA LEU A 445 -1.03 1.66 2.37
C LEU A 445 -0.58 2.91 1.61
N MET A 446 -0.44 2.84 0.29
CA MET A 446 -0.10 4.00 -0.55
C MET A 446 -1.18 5.08 -0.49
N HIS A 447 -2.46 4.69 -0.52
CA HIS A 447 -3.58 5.61 -0.34
C HIS A 447 -3.57 6.26 1.05
N ARG A 448 -3.02 5.56 2.06
CA ARG A 448 -2.79 6.05 3.41
C ARG A 448 -1.39 6.64 3.60
N GLU A 449 -0.86 7.28 2.56
CA GLU A 449 0.38 8.08 2.60
C GLU A 449 1.66 7.27 2.92
N VAL A 450 1.64 5.94 2.87
CA VAL A 450 2.85 5.14 2.99
C VAL A 450 3.59 5.16 1.64
N PRO A 451 4.79 5.75 1.57
CA PRO A 451 5.49 5.86 0.29
C PRO A 451 5.96 4.50 -0.22
N SER A 452 5.95 4.36 -1.54
CA SER A 452 6.61 3.25 -2.22
C SER A 452 8.10 3.54 -2.44
N GLY A 453 8.94 2.50 -2.51
CA GLY A 453 10.39 2.62 -2.74
C GLY A 453 11.24 2.87 -1.49
N ASP A 454 12.39 3.55 -1.66
CA ASP A 454 13.38 3.74 -0.58
C ASP A 454 12.92 4.85 0.39
N ARG A 455 12.31 4.43 1.50
CA ARG A 455 11.81 5.33 2.55
C ARG A 455 12.91 6.09 3.27
N THR A 456 14.12 5.55 3.33
CA THR A 456 15.25 6.22 3.99
C THR A 456 15.70 7.43 3.16
N ILE A 457 15.59 7.37 1.82
CA ILE A 457 15.80 8.53 0.93
C ILE A 457 14.66 9.55 1.08
N GLN A 458 13.41 9.08 1.06
CA GLN A 458 12.23 9.95 1.09
C GLN A 458 12.00 10.62 2.46
N ASN A 459 12.49 10.02 3.55
CA ASN A 459 12.31 10.48 4.93
C ASN A 459 10.84 10.87 5.23
N PRO A 460 9.89 9.93 5.05
CA PRO A 460 8.47 10.24 5.20
C PRO A 460 8.10 10.58 6.64
N ARG A 461 6.98 11.29 6.78
CA ARG A 461 6.25 11.37 8.04
C ARG A 461 5.44 10.09 8.27
N LEU A 462 4.96 9.93 9.50
CA LEU A 462 3.91 8.96 9.78
C LEU A 462 2.63 9.36 9.04
N SER A 463 1.87 8.37 8.56
CA SER A 463 0.58 8.59 7.91
C SER A 463 -0.32 9.47 8.77
N THR A 464 -0.99 10.43 8.14
CA THR A 464 -1.88 11.37 8.82
C THR A 464 -2.99 10.65 9.58
N CYS A 465 -3.48 9.51 9.07
CA CYS A 465 -4.51 8.74 9.76
C CYS A 465 -4.04 8.15 11.10
N VAL A 466 -2.73 7.91 11.27
CA VAL A 466 -2.15 7.49 12.55
C VAL A 466 -1.74 8.69 13.40
N ARG A 467 -1.07 9.68 12.80
CA ARG A 467 -0.57 10.88 13.49
C ARG A 467 -1.70 11.69 14.12
N GLU A 468 -2.81 11.83 13.42
CA GLU A 468 -3.99 12.61 13.83
C GLU A 468 -5.15 11.72 14.29
N GLY A 469 -4.98 10.38 14.25
CA GLY A 469 -5.99 9.41 14.65
C GLY A 469 -6.32 9.42 16.15
N THR A 470 -7.32 8.61 16.52
CA THR A 470 -7.74 8.41 17.90
C THR A 470 -6.60 7.81 18.74
N ASP A 471 -6.73 7.89 20.07
CA ASP A 471 -5.76 7.25 20.97
C ASP A 471 -5.65 5.75 20.74
N GLU A 472 -6.75 5.09 20.36
CA GLU A 472 -6.75 3.65 20.05
C GLU A 472 -5.92 3.34 18.79
N VAL A 473 -6.07 4.16 17.73
CA VAL A 473 -5.27 4.05 16.50
C VAL A 473 -3.78 4.25 16.79
N LYS A 474 -3.44 5.28 17.57
CA LYS A 474 -2.06 5.58 17.98
C LYS A 474 -1.46 4.47 18.84
N ARG A 475 -2.22 3.93 19.80
CA ARG A 475 -1.81 2.77 20.61
C ARG A 475 -1.55 1.56 19.72
N ALA A 476 -2.49 1.21 18.86
CA ALA A 476 -2.36 0.07 17.95
C ALA A 476 -1.09 0.14 17.08
N TYR A 477 -0.77 1.34 16.57
CA TYR A 477 0.50 1.58 15.88
C TYR A 477 1.70 1.30 16.79
N ILE A 478 1.76 1.89 17.99
CA ILE A 478 2.91 1.76 18.91
C ILE A 478 3.07 0.32 19.42
N GLU A 479 1.98 -0.38 19.71
CA GLU A 479 1.97 -1.79 20.15
C GLU A 479 2.66 -2.71 19.13
N ASP A 480 2.40 -2.50 17.84
CA ASP A 480 2.96 -3.29 16.73
C ASP A 480 4.32 -2.76 16.25
N PHE A 481 4.62 -1.48 16.46
CA PHE A 481 5.90 -0.88 16.14
C PHE A 481 7.02 -1.37 17.09
N ILE A 482 6.76 -1.37 18.40
CA ILE A 482 7.75 -1.77 19.42
C ILE A 482 8.41 -3.13 19.13
N PRO A 483 7.68 -4.20 18.77
CA PRO A 483 8.31 -5.49 18.51
C PRO A 483 9.13 -5.55 17.22
N GLN A 484 8.85 -4.71 16.24
CA GLN A 484 9.56 -4.64 14.98
C GLN A 484 10.89 -3.90 15.20
N ASP A 485 10.81 -2.63 15.62
CA ASP A 485 11.96 -1.72 15.58
C ASP A 485 12.50 -1.28 16.93
N ALA A 486 11.77 -1.53 18.02
CA ALA A 486 12.20 -1.11 19.36
C ALA A 486 12.79 -2.26 20.19
N CYS A 487 13.55 -1.86 21.21
CA CYS A 487 14.14 -2.73 22.20
C CYS A 487 13.68 -2.30 23.60
N VAL A 488 12.90 -3.16 24.26
CA VAL A 488 12.54 -3.00 25.67
C VAL A 488 13.74 -3.45 26.51
N GLY A 489 14.43 -2.47 27.11
CA GLY A 489 15.54 -2.67 28.03
C GLY A 489 15.10 -2.64 29.50
N LYS A 490 16.08 -2.67 30.42
CA LYS A 490 15.83 -2.66 31.88
C LYS A 490 15.23 -1.36 32.42
N ASN A 491 15.44 -0.24 31.74
CA ASN A 491 15.03 1.08 32.23
C ASN A 491 14.67 2.07 31.11
N LYS A 492 14.59 1.58 29.87
CA LYS A 492 14.31 2.38 28.68
C LYS A 492 13.80 1.50 27.56
N VAL A 493 12.91 2.04 26.75
CA VAL A 493 12.65 1.57 25.39
C VAL A 493 13.48 2.41 24.45
N ILE A 494 14.18 1.79 23.50
CA ILE A 494 15.03 2.47 22.50
C ILE A 494 14.65 1.98 21.11
N TRP A 495 14.60 2.88 20.14
CA TRP A 495 14.46 2.54 18.73
C TRP A 495 15.30 3.47 17.85
N HIS A 496 15.45 3.07 16.59
CA HIS A 496 16.31 3.76 15.64
C HIS A 496 15.60 3.94 14.31
N ARG A 497 15.79 5.10 13.68
CA ARG A 497 15.37 5.39 12.31
C ARG A 497 16.57 5.97 11.57
N ALA A 498 16.57 5.87 10.24
CA ALA A 498 17.63 6.48 9.43
C ALA A 498 17.02 7.28 8.30
N ASN A 499 17.73 8.33 7.89
CA ASN A 499 17.45 9.09 6.69
C ASN A 499 18.76 9.40 5.96
N VAL A 500 18.63 9.76 4.69
CA VAL A 500 19.77 10.00 3.79
C VAL A 500 20.22 11.47 3.86
N LEU A 501 21.54 11.66 3.92
CA LEU A 501 22.20 12.95 3.68
C LEU A 501 22.72 13.06 2.24
N ASP A 502 23.09 11.92 1.64
CA ASP A 502 23.46 11.80 0.22
C ASP A 502 23.01 10.43 -0.32
N ALA A 503 22.20 10.42 -1.38
CA ALA A 503 21.66 9.19 -1.96
C ALA A 503 22.65 8.44 -2.87
N GLY A 504 23.82 9.03 -3.15
CA GLY A 504 24.83 8.44 -4.02
C GLY A 504 24.27 8.17 -5.42
N ASP A 505 24.44 6.95 -5.91
CA ASP A 505 23.97 6.53 -7.24
C ASP A 505 22.44 6.67 -7.42
N LYS A 506 21.68 6.69 -6.33
CA LYS A 506 20.21 6.83 -6.35
C LYS A 506 19.74 8.29 -6.37
N SER A 507 20.63 9.27 -6.27
CA SER A 507 20.27 10.69 -6.20
C SER A 507 19.41 11.13 -7.40
N LYS A 508 19.78 10.71 -8.62
CA LYS A 508 19.01 11.02 -9.84
C LYS A 508 17.61 10.40 -9.85
N LYS A 509 17.48 9.14 -9.41
CA LYS A 509 16.19 8.41 -9.39
C LYS A 509 15.17 9.07 -8.47
N TYR A 510 15.63 9.61 -7.33
CA TYR A 510 14.77 10.21 -6.31
C TYR A 510 14.79 11.75 -6.30
N GLY A 511 15.52 12.38 -7.23
CA GLY A 511 15.66 13.84 -7.27
C GLY A 511 16.23 14.45 -5.99
N LEU A 512 17.09 13.72 -5.25
CA LEU A 512 17.66 14.18 -3.99
C LEU A 512 19.01 14.84 -4.22
N GLU A 513 19.13 16.13 -3.90
CA GLU A 513 20.42 16.82 -3.87
C GLU A 513 21.25 16.41 -2.64
N PRO A 514 22.55 16.12 -2.79
CA PRO A 514 23.44 15.84 -1.67
C PRO A 514 23.52 17.00 -0.68
N LYS A 515 23.33 16.71 0.61
CA LYS A 515 23.41 17.70 1.70
C LYS A 515 24.81 17.87 2.28
N ILE A 516 25.74 17.03 1.83
CA ILE A 516 27.14 17.01 2.27
C ILE A 516 28.06 16.90 1.06
N GLY A 517 29.27 17.44 1.19
CA GLY A 517 30.27 17.42 0.15
C GLY A 517 31.28 16.29 0.28
N ILE A 518 32.35 16.37 -0.52
CA ILE A 518 33.47 15.42 -0.51
C ILE A 518 34.24 15.53 0.81
N GLU A 519 34.42 16.73 1.36
CA GLU A 519 35.14 16.98 2.60
C GLU A 519 34.52 16.21 3.78
N GLU A 520 33.20 16.27 3.94
CA GLU A 520 32.48 15.54 4.98
C GLU A 520 32.60 14.02 4.79
N LYS A 521 32.53 13.53 3.55
CA LYS A 521 32.71 12.08 3.26
C LYS A 521 34.11 11.61 3.63
N VAL A 522 35.14 12.38 3.30
CA VAL A 522 36.52 12.08 3.69
C VAL A 522 36.68 12.06 5.20
N LEU A 523 36.10 13.04 5.91
CA LEU A 523 36.09 13.05 7.38
C LEU A 523 35.47 11.77 7.96
N ILE A 524 34.32 11.32 7.41
CA ILE A 524 33.66 10.07 7.83
C ILE A 524 34.56 8.86 7.56
N MET A 525 35.27 8.83 6.43
CA MET A 525 36.19 7.73 6.10
C MET A 525 37.41 7.68 7.01
N GLU A 526 38.02 8.83 7.31
CA GLU A 526 39.25 8.93 8.10
C GLU A 526 39.02 8.62 9.58
N TYR A 527 37.94 9.16 10.16
CA TYR A 527 37.67 9.06 11.60
C TYR A 527 36.58 8.02 11.94
N GLY A 528 35.87 7.50 10.93
CA GLY A 528 34.85 6.49 11.10
C GLY A 528 35.42 5.07 11.26
N ARG A 529 34.72 4.24 12.03
CA ARG A 529 35.04 2.82 12.15
C ARG A 529 34.60 2.10 10.88
N ARG A 530 35.53 1.40 10.23
CA ARG A 530 35.20 0.50 9.12
C ARG A 530 34.32 -0.66 9.59
N GLU A 531 33.13 -0.78 9.02
CA GLU A 531 32.20 -1.89 9.30
C GLU A 531 32.40 -3.00 8.26
N ARG A 532 32.42 -4.25 8.75
CA ARG A 532 32.46 -5.46 7.91
C ARG A 532 31.06 -6.07 7.92
N GLY A 533 30.40 -6.11 6.77
CA GLY A 533 29.03 -6.60 6.59
C GLY A 533 28.69 -6.77 5.12
N ASN A 534 27.39 -6.90 4.81
CA ASN A 534 26.88 -7.06 3.44
C ASN A 534 27.27 -5.86 2.56
N ALA A 535 27.36 -4.66 3.14
CA ALA A 535 27.91 -3.47 2.49
C ALA A 535 29.19 -2.98 3.20
N LYS A 536 30.19 -2.56 2.42
CA LYS A 536 31.40 -1.91 2.95
C LYS A 536 31.03 -0.47 3.35
N ALA A 537 31.13 -0.17 4.64
CA ALA A 537 30.77 1.14 5.17
C ALA A 537 31.78 1.66 6.20
N TYR A 538 31.79 2.98 6.40
CA TYR A 538 32.50 3.70 7.45
C TYR A 538 31.47 4.36 8.36
N ALA A 539 31.52 4.06 9.66
CA ALA A 539 30.56 4.55 10.63
C ALA A 539 31.22 5.53 11.61
N LEU A 540 30.83 6.80 11.56
CA LEU A 540 31.24 7.84 12.49
C LEU A 540 30.16 8.05 13.55
N SER A 541 30.43 7.65 14.79
CA SER A 541 29.49 7.86 15.91
C SER A 541 29.33 9.34 16.23
N TRP A 542 28.12 9.75 16.64
CA TRP A 542 27.84 11.15 16.95
C TRP A 542 28.77 11.74 18.03
N GLY A 543 29.01 11.03 19.13
CA GLY A 543 29.95 11.49 20.15
C GLY A 543 31.38 11.68 19.64
N LYS A 544 31.80 10.93 18.61
CA LYS A 544 33.10 11.15 17.96
C LYS A 544 33.08 12.41 17.10
N LEU A 545 31.96 12.69 16.42
CA LEU A 545 31.79 13.94 15.69
C LEU A 545 31.87 15.15 16.63
N GLU A 546 31.21 15.09 17.80
CA GLU A 546 31.28 16.14 18.84
C GLU A 546 32.73 16.38 19.36
N GLU A 547 33.53 15.32 19.49
CA GLU A 547 34.96 15.47 19.80
C GLU A 547 35.72 16.19 18.66
N LEU A 548 35.37 15.89 17.40
CA LEU A 548 36.02 16.47 16.23
C LEU A 548 35.68 17.96 16.02
N THR A 549 34.57 18.46 16.56
CA THR A 549 34.24 19.90 16.54
C THR A 549 35.14 20.76 17.43
N HIS A 550 36.03 20.09 18.20
CA HIS A 550 37.04 20.67 19.06
C HIS A 550 38.45 20.15 18.71
N HIS A 551 38.64 19.62 17.50
CA HIS A 551 39.91 19.05 17.05
C HIS A 551 41.00 20.15 16.91
N PRO A 552 42.28 19.86 17.22
CA PRO A 552 43.36 20.84 17.07
C PRO A 552 43.53 21.38 15.64
N ASP A 553 43.23 20.57 14.63
CA ASP A 553 43.21 21.00 13.24
C ASP A 553 41.94 21.82 12.93
N VAL A 554 42.15 23.05 12.46
CA VAL A 554 41.08 24.01 12.15
C VAL A 554 40.19 23.51 11.02
N THR A 555 40.78 22.81 10.03
CA THR A 555 40.03 22.28 8.88
C THR A 555 39.09 21.17 9.33
N THR A 556 39.61 20.19 10.09
CA THR A 556 38.82 19.12 10.70
C THR A 556 37.69 19.68 11.55
N THR A 557 37.97 20.67 12.40
CA THR A 557 36.95 21.34 13.23
C THR A 557 35.86 22.01 12.38
N ARG A 558 36.23 22.72 11.30
CA ARG A 558 35.27 23.35 10.39
C ARG A 558 34.36 22.31 9.73
N ILE A 559 34.92 21.24 9.18
CA ILE A 559 34.16 20.19 8.49
C ILE A 559 33.28 19.42 9.48
N ALA A 560 33.79 19.12 10.69
CA ALA A 560 33.00 18.47 11.73
C ALA A 560 31.79 19.31 12.17
N ARG A 561 31.96 20.63 12.34
CA ARG A 561 30.85 21.55 12.63
C ARG A 561 29.85 21.66 11.49
N SER A 562 30.33 21.69 10.24
CA SER A 562 29.48 21.63 9.04
C SER A 562 28.61 20.38 9.07
N LEU A 563 29.23 19.20 9.26
CA LEU A 563 28.54 17.92 9.29
C LEU A 563 27.57 17.80 10.49
N GLU A 564 27.92 18.35 11.64
CA GLU A 564 27.04 18.42 12.82
C GLU A 564 25.79 19.28 12.54
N CYS A 565 25.97 20.47 11.95
CA CYS A 565 24.85 21.33 11.56
C CYS A 565 23.94 20.63 10.54
N VAL A 566 24.53 20.05 9.48
CA VAL A 566 23.76 19.28 8.48
C VAL A 566 23.01 18.12 9.13
N GLY A 567 23.60 17.44 10.12
CA GLY A 567 22.91 16.41 10.89
C GLY A 567 21.66 16.95 11.58
N PHE A 568 21.79 18.02 12.38
CA PHE A 568 20.66 18.61 13.11
C PHE A 568 19.59 19.23 12.20
N ASP A 569 19.98 19.79 11.05
CA ASP A 569 19.06 20.37 10.07
C ASP A 569 18.26 19.30 9.30
N ASN A 570 18.57 18.01 9.51
CA ASN A 570 17.96 16.89 8.80
C ASN A 570 17.44 15.79 9.73
N PRO A 571 16.48 16.12 10.62
CA PRO A 571 15.87 15.16 11.52
C PRO A 571 15.09 14.08 10.78
N ASN A 572 14.92 12.95 11.44
CA ASN A 572 14.11 11.86 10.93
C ASN A 572 12.63 12.13 11.26
N ARG A 573 11.85 12.47 10.24
CA ARG A 573 10.47 12.95 10.41
C ARG A 573 9.55 11.89 11.03
N LEU A 574 9.71 10.63 10.61
CA LEU A 574 8.97 9.49 11.18
C LEU A 574 9.26 9.32 12.68
N MET A 575 10.53 9.41 13.09
CA MET A 575 10.91 9.31 14.51
C MET A 575 10.36 10.47 15.34
N ASP A 576 10.33 11.68 14.79
CA ASP A 576 9.74 12.84 15.45
C ASP A 576 8.24 12.61 15.69
N ASP A 577 7.49 12.17 14.67
CA ASP A 577 6.05 11.87 14.81
C ASP A 577 5.80 10.74 15.84
N GLU A 578 6.63 9.69 15.85
CA GLU A 578 6.57 8.61 16.86
C GLU A 578 6.79 9.13 18.28
N ALA A 579 7.77 10.04 18.46
CA ALA A 579 8.06 10.65 19.75
C ALA A 579 6.95 11.63 20.18
N GLU A 580 6.38 12.39 19.25
CA GLU A 580 5.26 13.32 19.49
C GLU A 580 4.01 12.57 20.00
N ILE A 581 3.68 11.41 19.42
CA ILE A 581 2.57 10.57 19.92
C ILE A 581 2.77 10.22 21.40
N MET A 582 3.95 9.71 21.76
CA MET A 582 4.25 9.33 23.14
C MET A 582 4.27 10.54 24.09
N GLN A 583 4.81 11.67 23.64
CA GLN A 583 4.81 12.92 24.40
C GLN A 583 3.40 13.45 24.61
N GLY A 584 2.49 13.24 23.65
CA GLY A 584 1.06 13.53 23.79
C GLY A 584 0.40 12.78 24.94
N TRP A 585 0.90 11.58 25.29
CA TRP A 585 0.47 10.82 26.48
C TRP A 585 1.19 11.24 27.78
N GLY A 586 2.05 12.26 27.70
CA GLY A 586 2.88 12.73 28.81
C GLY A 586 4.19 11.94 29.00
N ILE A 587 4.49 10.99 28.10
CA ILE A 587 5.67 10.14 28.19
C ILE A 587 6.88 10.88 27.61
N LYS A 588 7.89 11.12 28.44
CA LYS A 588 9.10 11.84 28.03
C LYS A 588 9.98 10.95 27.15
N VAL A 589 10.19 11.38 25.92
CA VAL A 589 11.08 10.76 24.92
C VAL A 589 12.20 11.74 24.57
N LYS A 590 13.44 11.25 24.50
CA LYS A 590 14.60 11.98 23.97
C LYS A 590 14.96 11.43 22.59
N VAL A 591 14.98 12.31 21.59
CA VAL A 591 15.44 12.03 20.22
C VAL A 591 16.80 12.67 20.02
N GLU A 592 17.78 11.92 19.49
CA GLU A 592 19.13 12.41 19.23
C GLU A 592 19.79 11.65 18.06
N PRO A 593 20.66 12.30 17.28
CA PRO A 593 21.45 11.61 16.27
C PRO A 593 22.43 10.64 16.93
N SER A 594 22.70 9.52 16.27
CA SER A 594 23.49 8.42 16.84
C SER A 594 24.74 8.12 16.04
N VAL A 595 24.63 7.96 14.72
CA VAL A 595 25.74 7.56 13.85
C VAL A 595 25.51 8.00 12.41
N ILE A 596 26.57 8.47 11.76
CA ILE A 596 26.60 8.75 10.32
C ILE A 596 27.36 7.61 9.63
N ARG A 597 26.80 7.06 8.56
CA ARG A 597 27.44 5.98 7.78
C ARG A 597 27.66 6.41 6.34
N TYR A 598 28.87 6.19 5.84
CA TYR A 598 29.21 6.28 4.43
C TYR A 598 29.38 4.89 3.82
N TYR A 599 28.64 4.60 2.75
CA TYR A 599 28.68 3.34 2.02
C TYR A 599 29.55 3.51 0.78
N SER A 600 30.75 2.95 0.81
CA SER A 600 31.75 3.20 -0.25
C SER A 600 31.37 2.59 -1.60
N GLY A 601 30.46 1.62 -1.62
CA GLY A 601 30.02 0.95 -2.85
C GLY A 601 29.06 1.80 -3.69
N THR A 602 28.19 2.58 -3.05
CA THR A 602 27.15 3.38 -3.73
C THR A 602 27.32 4.88 -3.56
N GLY A 603 28.29 5.31 -2.76
CA GLY A 603 28.48 6.71 -2.41
C GLY A 603 27.45 7.27 -1.41
N ARG A 604 26.49 6.44 -0.97
CA ARG A 604 25.40 6.82 -0.07
C ARG A 604 25.93 7.25 1.30
N VAL A 605 25.33 8.29 1.89
CA VAL A 605 25.53 8.66 3.29
C VAL A 605 24.20 8.72 4.03
N THR A 606 24.11 8.01 5.15
CA THR A 606 22.94 8.01 6.03
C THR A 606 23.28 8.56 7.41
N ILE A 607 22.31 9.22 8.04
CA ILE A 607 22.32 9.51 9.46
C ILE A 607 21.29 8.62 10.15
N THR A 608 21.70 7.95 11.22
CA THR A 608 20.80 7.18 12.09
C THR A 608 20.49 8.00 13.33
N TRP A 609 19.21 8.15 13.60
CA TRP A 609 18.65 8.75 14.80
C TRP A 609 18.28 7.69 15.81
N GLN A 610 18.26 8.07 17.07
CA GLN A 610 17.86 7.24 18.19
C GLN A 610 16.85 7.99 19.03
N ALA A 611 15.73 7.33 19.33
CA ALA A 611 14.77 7.78 20.31
C ALA A 611 14.75 6.84 21.50
N ARG A 612 14.55 7.40 22.69
CA ARG A 612 14.50 6.64 23.94
C ARG A 612 13.60 7.29 24.98
N THR A 613 12.93 6.47 25.78
CA THR A 613 12.20 6.94 26.97
C THR A 613 13.17 7.50 28.02
N VAL A 614 12.76 8.57 28.72
CA VAL A 614 13.58 9.24 29.73
C VAL A 614 13.28 8.67 31.12
N GLY A 615 14.09 7.69 31.54
CA GLY A 615 14.00 7.08 32.87
C GLY A 615 12.95 5.97 32.96
N LEU A 616 12.90 5.33 34.13
CA LEU A 616 12.12 4.12 34.34
C LEU A 616 10.61 4.37 34.37
N VAL A 617 10.15 5.44 35.00
CA VAL A 617 8.70 5.79 35.08
C VAL A 617 8.10 5.93 33.69
N ASN A 618 8.68 6.75 32.81
CA ASN A 618 8.21 6.92 31.42
C ASN A 618 8.27 5.61 30.61
N THR A 619 9.23 4.72 30.93
CA THR A 619 9.32 3.40 30.29
C THR A 619 8.17 2.50 30.71
N ILE A 620 7.81 2.53 32.00
CA ILE A 620 6.67 1.80 32.55
C ILE A 620 5.36 2.37 32.01
N GLU A 621 5.20 3.69 31.96
CA GLU A 621 4.04 4.36 31.34
C GLU A 621 3.82 3.88 29.90
N LEU A 622 4.87 3.84 29.07
CA LEU A 622 4.79 3.33 27.70
C LEU A 622 4.34 1.87 27.65
N CYS A 623 4.90 1.02 28.51
CA CYS A 623 4.52 -0.39 28.57
C CYS A 623 3.08 -0.61 29.04
N ILE A 624 2.51 0.32 29.80
CA ILE A 624 1.12 0.29 30.26
C ILE A 624 0.17 0.73 29.15
N VAL A 625 0.49 1.86 28.50
CA VAL A 625 -0.37 2.48 27.47
C VAL A 625 -0.38 1.69 26.17
N ALA A 626 0.79 1.21 25.73
CA ALA A 626 0.96 0.48 24.48
C ALA A 626 1.81 -0.78 24.70
N PRO A 627 1.24 -1.83 25.30
CA PRO A 627 1.95 -3.08 25.53
C PRO A 627 2.46 -3.69 24.22
N PRO A 628 3.73 -4.14 24.15
CA PRO A 628 4.25 -4.71 22.92
C PRO A 628 3.39 -5.89 22.44
N ASN A 629 2.99 -5.88 21.17
CA ASN A 629 2.31 -7.01 20.55
C ASN A 629 3.33 -8.11 20.14
N ASP A 630 4.21 -8.48 21.07
CA ASP A 630 5.24 -9.53 20.99
C ASP A 630 5.32 -10.35 22.26
N ILE A 631 5.23 -11.69 22.20
CA ILE A 631 5.32 -12.55 23.40
C ILE A 631 6.57 -12.20 24.21
N LYS A 632 7.74 -12.08 23.56
CA LYS A 632 9.02 -11.88 24.22
C LYS A 632 9.15 -10.45 24.76
N ASN A 633 8.80 -9.42 24.00
CA ASN A 633 8.84 -8.04 24.49
C ASN A 633 7.74 -7.75 25.52
N LYS A 634 6.55 -8.36 25.40
CA LYS A 634 5.47 -8.29 26.39
C LYS A 634 5.89 -8.93 27.70
N GLN A 635 6.59 -10.07 27.67
CA GLN A 635 7.18 -10.67 28.87
C GLN A 635 8.21 -9.75 29.53
N LYS A 636 9.10 -9.12 28.74
CA LYS A 636 10.06 -8.13 29.28
C LYS A 636 9.35 -6.94 29.91
N ALA A 637 8.35 -6.40 29.24
CA ALA A 637 7.52 -5.30 29.75
C ALA A 637 6.79 -5.72 31.03
N LYS A 638 6.26 -6.95 31.10
CA LYS A 638 5.61 -7.49 32.31
C LYS A 638 6.59 -7.59 33.49
N ILE A 639 7.80 -8.10 33.25
CA ILE A 639 8.85 -8.17 34.27
C ILE A 639 9.20 -6.76 34.76
N LEU A 640 9.42 -5.82 33.81
CA LEU A 640 9.72 -4.42 34.12
C LEU A 640 8.64 -3.80 35.01
N VAL A 641 7.37 -3.96 34.66
CA VAL A 641 6.24 -3.43 35.42
C VAL A 641 6.13 -4.09 36.81
N SER A 642 6.41 -5.39 36.91
CA SER A 642 6.24 -6.16 38.14
C SER A 642 7.37 -5.95 39.16
N GLU A 643 8.61 -5.77 38.70
CA GLU A 643 9.80 -5.60 39.54
C GLU A 643 9.89 -4.17 40.15
N HIS A 644 9.20 -3.19 39.56
CA HIS A 644 9.32 -1.77 39.90
C HIS A 644 8.01 -1.17 40.41
N ARG A 645 7.56 -1.65 41.57
CA ARG A 645 6.22 -1.33 42.12
C ARG A 645 6.00 0.15 42.47
N GLU A 646 7.03 0.85 42.93
CA GLU A 646 6.89 2.27 43.30
C GLU A 646 6.80 3.13 42.04
N GLU A 647 7.64 2.86 41.05
CA GLU A 647 7.58 3.52 39.73
C GLU A 647 6.28 3.19 38.99
N LEU A 648 5.74 1.97 39.14
CA LEU A 648 4.42 1.60 38.63
C LEU A 648 3.30 2.44 39.26
N LYS A 649 3.31 2.63 40.59
CA LYS A 649 2.32 3.50 41.26
C LYS A 649 2.42 4.93 40.77
N GLU A 650 3.64 5.42 40.54
CA GLU A 650 3.88 6.76 40.00
C GLU A 650 3.38 6.86 38.55
N ALA A 651 3.75 5.93 37.68
CA ALA A 651 3.30 5.86 36.29
C ALA A 651 1.77 5.84 36.20
N VAL A 652 1.10 5.00 36.97
CA VAL A 652 -0.37 4.95 37.04
C VAL A 652 -0.97 6.28 37.49
N ARG A 653 -0.33 6.97 38.45
CA ARG A 653 -0.78 8.29 38.90
C ARG A 653 -0.65 9.32 37.78
N CYS A 654 0.47 9.34 37.07
CA CYS A 654 0.73 10.23 35.93
C CYS A 654 -0.26 10.01 34.78
N LEU A 655 -0.49 8.75 34.39
CA LEU A 655 -1.47 8.42 33.34
C LEU A 655 -2.87 8.88 33.71
N LYS A 656 -3.29 8.67 34.96
CA LYS A 656 -4.58 9.15 35.48
C LYS A 656 -4.67 10.68 35.49
N SER A 657 -3.61 11.38 35.90
CA SER A 657 -3.62 12.86 35.90
C SER A 657 -3.68 13.44 34.49
N ASN A 658 -3.17 12.71 33.50
CA ASN A 658 -3.20 13.10 32.08
C ASN A 658 -4.45 12.59 31.35
N ASN A 659 -5.41 11.97 32.06
CA ASN A 659 -6.61 11.36 31.49
C ASN A 659 -6.33 10.34 30.37
N ILE A 660 -5.22 9.59 30.49
CA ILE A 660 -4.84 8.55 29.53
C ILE A 660 -5.47 7.23 29.96
N GLU A 661 -6.31 6.67 29.10
CA GLU A 661 -6.90 5.35 29.30
C GLU A 661 -5.85 4.24 29.14
N TYR A 662 -5.97 3.19 29.95
CA TYR A 662 -5.12 2.01 29.85
C TYR A 662 -5.84 0.78 30.41
N ARG A 663 -5.42 -0.41 29.97
CA ARG A 663 -5.91 -1.69 30.48
C ARG A 663 -4.84 -2.36 31.34
N ILE A 664 -5.23 -2.91 32.48
CA ILE A 664 -4.33 -3.72 33.31
C ILE A 664 -4.15 -5.06 32.62
N TRP A 665 -2.96 -5.33 32.10
CA TRP A 665 -2.63 -6.57 31.37
C TRP A 665 -1.50 -7.39 32.02
N TRP A 666 -0.83 -6.81 33.03
CA TRP A 666 0.34 -7.41 33.68
C TRP A 666 -0.01 -8.22 34.94
N ASP A 667 -1.21 -8.05 35.51
CA ASP A 667 -1.69 -8.85 36.64
C ASP A 667 -2.19 -10.20 36.13
N GLY A 668 -1.66 -11.30 36.66
CA GLY A 668 -1.93 -12.67 36.19
C GLY A 668 -3.24 -13.25 36.68
N SER A 669 -4.37 -12.60 36.37
CA SER A 669 -5.71 -13.16 36.54
C SER A 669 -6.02 -14.21 35.49
#